data_AF-Q6CWI0-F1
#
_entry.id   AF-Q6CWI0-F1
#
_cell.length_a   1.000
_cell.length_b   1.000
_cell.length_c   1.000
_cell.angle_alpha   90.00
_cell.angle_beta   90.00
_cell.angle_gamma   90.00
#
_symmetry.space_group_name_H-M   'P 1'
#
loop_
_entity.id
_entity.type
_entity.pdbx_description
1 polymer ?
#
loop_
_entity_poly.entity_id
_entity_poly.type
_entity_poly.pdbx_seq_one_letter_code
_entity_poly.pdbx_strand_id
1 'polypeptide(L)'
;MTGYSLAQVLAEASRSVVSRNNVFYTTPSKSENSGISLELSKTDAIRLLNSNDPFATISEAASKDVFTTVFTDDSTLLKALPYLYSLKSLPVVINVELTLQDFSIIPALKDLDYVSFVSNSFADAKAAAEVSYKVASTLLQPVLHFISVPYHVEGIAELSFQKAEFTEDEEAESERLEDLLTVEKYNFYSHNKLPSTVVINLSPYAQEFSESLPKDTALIDLKVYRPFDLTSLLAEIPTSVKDIVIVQKSNSKPENTNGFEPIQLDFFSDFNLLVEREIKQIVVSNVGEITDFSKTLQQLISNIKSDSPDLSLYLGERVETEATQGLSISIAGALSLEFAYEKVLNQLFKSNLDVLNKYDNESVNVTNPEYGFGLFLKQKQERDSLISLANKSLNASEYTSSDGQKIVELLDQWIKLNNVALEESTIEKGNKVAEELFELLQNNDHSSTALSLLKKIGSVEALKFKSSWLVGSDAWSYDLGQSGVHHVLASNENINILIIDSDPYDKVKASEIKSRKKDVGLYAMNFGNAYVASVAVYSSYTQLLTSFVEASKFVGPSIILAYLPYNSERDTPLEVLKETKIGVESGYWPLYRFNPYEERDDQVFKLDSSVIKQQLKDFLDRENKLTLLAQKSPELARNLKHSASDAIQLKQDRRAKAAFDQLLEGLSGPPLHIYHASDGGNAANLAKRLGTRASARGLKTIVLSMEDIVLEELPGEENVVFITSTAGQGEFPQDGKAFWDALKSSTDLDLASLNFSVFGLGDSAYWPRKEDAHYYNKPAKDLFKRLELLSGQELVSLGLGDDQDADGYQTGYAVWEAQLWEKLGVSGATVPDEPKPITNEDIKIASNFLRDTIVEGLQDESTGAISAWDQQLTKFHGIYMQDDRDIRDTRKSQGLEPYYIFMSRVRLPGGKANPDQWLILDHLADKTGNGTVKITTRATFQLHGVVKHNLKHTIRAMNSTLMDTLAACGDVNRNVMLSALPANATVHKQIADVGTYLSERFLPQTTAYHEIWLEGPDKDDEDPSWPETYEKRQEGPIKKKKTLVAGNALVDAEPVYGPTYLPRKFKINITVPPFNDVDVWSSDVGLIAIIDEPTQTLTGFNLYVGGGMGSTHNNKKTYPRTGSLFGYVSVADVGDAIEKVMIVQRDHGDRTNRKHARLKYTVDDLTIEGYKQKVEELWGKKFEPAAAYEIKSNIDYFGWVKDETGLNHFTAFIENGRVEDTVELPQ
;
A
#
# COMPACT_ATOMS: atom_id res chain seq x y z
N MET A 1 -2.39 33.40 -31.23
CA MET A 1 -2.92 34.13 -30.07
C MET A 1 -4.17 33.39 -29.64
N THR A 2 -4.03 32.43 -28.72
CA THR A 2 -5.16 31.73 -28.10
C THR A 2 -5.52 32.54 -26.85
N GLY A 3 -6.62 33.29 -26.88
CA GLY A 3 -7.10 34.03 -25.71
C GLY A 3 -7.69 33.08 -24.68
N TYR A 4 -7.62 33.44 -23.40
CA TYR A 4 -8.22 32.69 -22.30
C TYR A 4 -9.75 32.84 -22.30
N SER A 5 -10.47 31.86 -21.73
CA SER A 5 -11.92 31.96 -21.44
C SER A 5 -12.19 32.67 -20.11
N LEU A 6 -13.42 33.16 -19.88
CA LEU A 6 -13.78 33.87 -18.64
C LEU A 6 -13.53 33.00 -17.39
N ALA A 7 -13.85 31.71 -17.42
CA ALA A 7 -13.58 30.80 -16.30
C ALA A 7 -12.07 30.67 -16.00
N GLN A 8 -11.24 30.57 -17.04
CA GLN A 8 -9.78 30.50 -16.90
C GLN A 8 -9.22 31.79 -16.32
N VAL A 9 -9.69 32.94 -16.81
CA VAL A 9 -9.30 34.25 -16.29
C VAL A 9 -9.64 34.39 -14.81
N LEU A 10 -10.85 33.99 -14.39
CA LEU A 10 -11.28 34.04 -13.00
C LEU A 10 -10.50 33.05 -12.11
N ALA A 11 -10.15 31.87 -12.64
CA ALA A 11 -9.33 30.89 -11.92
C ALA A 11 -7.87 31.37 -11.77
N GLU A 12 -7.28 31.96 -12.81
CA GLU A 12 -5.94 32.56 -12.75
C GLU A 12 -5.89 33.77 -11.81
N ALA A 13 -6.96 34.57 -11.78
CA ALA A 13 -7.12 35.66 -10.80
C ALA A 13 -6.95 35.13 -9.38
N SER A 14 -7.65 34.04 -9.01
CA SER A 14 -7.51 33.45 -7.67
C SER A 14 -6.07 33.01 -7.34
N ARG A 15 -5.34 32.51 -8.35
CA ARG A 15 -3.96 32.00 -8.18
C ARG A 15 -2.93 33.12 -8.04
N SER A 16 -3.21 34.27 -8.62
CA SER A 16 -2.33 35.44 -8.55
C SER A 16 -2.33 36.15 -7.19
N VAL A 17 -3.37 35.90 -6.38
CA VAL A 17 -3.59 36.57 -5.08
C VAL A 17 -2.84 35.85 -3.94
N VAL A 18 -2.79 34.50 -3.92
CA VAL A 18 -2.19 33.73 -2.81
C VAL A 18 -1.44 32.48 -3.30
N SER A 19 -0.28 32.19 -2.69
CA SER A 19 0.53 30.98 -2.91
C SER A 19 -0.16 29.65 -2.57
N ARG A 20 -1.12 29.63 -1.64
CA ARG A 20 -1.96 28.47 -1.28
C ARG A 20 -3.42 28.75 -1.65
N ASN A 21 -3.88 28.16 -2.75
CA ASN A 21 -5.25 28.25 -3.21
C ASN A 21 -5.83 26.87 -3.54
N ASN A 22 -7.14 26.71 -3.30
CA ASN A 22 -7.94 25.59 -3.79
C ASN A 22 -8.99 26.13 -4.76
N VAL A 23 -9.06 25.53 -5.95
CA VAL A 23 -10.07 25.88 -6.96
C VAL A 23 -10.95 24.66 -7.19
N PHE A 24 -12.25 24.78 -6.95
CA PHE A 24 -13.26 23.74 -7.14
C PHE A 24 -14.21 24.11 -8.28
N TYR A 25 -14.72 23.13 -9.01
CA TYR A 25 -15.85 23.32 -9.93
C TYR A 25 -16.84 22.16 -9.85
N THR A 26 -18.13 22.47 -9.99
CA THR A 26 -19.20 21.47 -9.94
C THR A 26 -19.68 21.05 -11.33
N THR A 27 -20.14 19.80 -11.45
CA THR A 27 -20.68 19.24 -12.69
C THR A 27 -21.91 18.38 -12.43
N PRO A 28 -22.89 18.40 -13.34
CA PRO A 28 -24.12 17.62 -13.19
C PRO A 28 -23.93 16.11 -13.19
N SER A 29 -23.04 15.59 -14.04
CA SER A 29 -22.73 14.16 -14.19
C SER A 29 -21.27 13.98 -14.60
N LYS A 30 -20.76 12.74 -14.65
CA LYS A 30 -19.38 12.45 -15.13
C LYS A 30 -19.24 12.69 -16.63
N SER A 31 -20.30 12.45 -17.41
CA SER A 31 -20.32 12.55 -18.88
C SER A 31 -20.75 13.90 -19.45
N GLU A 32 -21.43 14.75 -18.68
CA GLU A 32 -21.84 16.08 -19.12
C GLU A 32 -20.93 17.17 -18.55
N ASN A 33 -20.52 18.06 -19.45
CA ASN A 33 -19.79 19.27 -19.09
C ASN A 33 -20.79 20.42 -18.94
N SER A 34 -20.82 21.08 -17.77
CA SER A 34 -21.37 22.44 -17.63
C SER A 34 -20.52 23.45 -18.43
N GLY A 35 -21.06 24.64 -18.71
CA GLY A 35 -20.32 25.72 -19.38
C GLY A 35 -18.99 26.07 -18.71
N ILE A 36 -18.93 25.92 -17.39
CA ILE A 36 -17.74 26.06 -16.54
C ILE A 36 -16.73 24.91 -16.72
N SER A 37 -17.19 23.66 -16.78
CA SER A 37 -16.33 22.47 -16.67
C SER A 37 -15.47 22.19 -17.90
N LEU A 38 -15.96 22.54 -19.10
CA LEU A 38 -15.24 22.31 -20.36
C LEU A 38 -13.93 23.12 -20.40
N GLU A 39 -13.95 24.30 -19.78
CA GLU A 39 -12.84 25.25 -19.73
C GLU A 39 -11.89 25.00 -18.55
N LEU A 40 -12.41 24.62 -17.38
CA LEU A 40 -11.62 24.35 -16.18
C LEU A 40 -11.06 22.93 -16.11
N SER A 41 -11.58 21.97 -16.87
CA SER A 41 -11.02 20.60 -16.98
C SER A 41 -9.57 20.56 -17.48
N LYS A 42 -9.09 21.64 -18.09
CA LYS A 42 -7.71 21.81 -18.57
C LYS A 42 -6.79 22.48 -17.54
N THR A 43 -7.25 22.69 -16.30
CA THR A 43 -6.53 23.35 -15.21
C THR A 43 -6.44 22.43 -13.98
N ASP A 44 -5.58 22.75 -12.99
CA ASP A 44 -5.49 22.01 -11.71
C ASP A 44 -6.71 22.20 -10.75
N ALA A 45 -7.89 22.48 -11.29
CA ALA A 45 -9.12 22.64 -10.51
C ALA A 45 -9.74 21.28 -10.15
N ILE A 46 -10.32 21.18 -8.96
CA ILE A 46 -10.92 19.96 -8.42
C ILE A 46 -12.38 19.88 -8.87
N ARG A 47 -12.74 18.81 -9.58
CA ARG A 47 -14.11 18.53 -10.04
C ARG A 47 -14.94 17.88 -8.93
N LEU A 48 -16.16 18.37 -8.71
CA LEU A 48 -17.15 17.77 -7.83
C LEU A 48 -18.47 17.52 -8.58
N LEU A 49 -19.24 16.51 -8.18
CA LEU A 49 -20.52 16.16 -8.81
C LEU A 49 -21.70 16.77 -8.04
N ASN A 50 -22.67 17.32 -8.77
CA ASN A 50 -23.87 17.96 -8.18
C ASN A 50 -24.73 16.95 -7.39
N SER A 51 -24.67 15.67 -7.73
CA SER A 51 -25.36 14.57 -7.01
C SER A 51 -24.72 14.18 -5.69
N ASN A 52 -23.48 14.63 -5.43
CA ASN A 52 -22.66 14.18 -4.30
C ASN A 52 -22.38 15.32 -3.30
N ASP A 53 -23.35 16.23 -3.11
CA ASP A 53 -23.29 17.34 -2.15
C ASP A 53 -21.94 18.08 -2.12
N PRO A 54 -21.56 18.74 -3.23
CA PRO A 54 -20.20 19.25 -3.44
C PRO A 54 -19.73 20.23 -2.37
N PHE A 55 -20.65 20.99 -1.77
CA PHE A 55 -20.33 21.97 -0.74
C PHE A 55 -19.96 21.37 0.63
N ALA A 56 -20.30 20.10 0.89
CA ALA A 56 -19.78 19.39 2.05
C ALA A 56 -18.25 19.27 1.96
N THR A 57 -17.74 18.83 0.80
CA THR A 57 -16.30 18.71 0.54
C THR A 57 -15.60 20.06 0.58
N ILE A 58 -16.22 21.10 0.02
CA ILE A 58 -15.68 22.46 0.02
C ILE A 58 -15.58 23.00 1.45
N SER A 59 -16.58 22.76 2.30
CA SER A 59 -16.58 23.23 3.69
C SER A 59 -15.48 22.61 4.54
N GLU A 60 -15.16 21.32 4.33
CA GLU A 60 -14.05 20.65 5.02
C GLU A 60 -12.67 21.13 4.54
N ALA A 61 -12.54 21.46 3.25
CA ALA A 61 -11.28 21.89 2.66
C ALA A 61 -10.96 23.38 2.89
N ALA A 62 -11.97 24.19 3.20
CA ALA A 62 -11.82 25.61 3.45
C ALA A 62 -11.20 25.88 4.83
N SER A 63 -10.25 26.81 4.89
CA SER A 63 -9.63 27.24 6.15
C SER A 63 -9.20 28.70 6.05
N LYS A 64 -8.85 29.33 7.18
CA LYS A 64 -8.41 30.73 7.20
C LYS A 64 -7.12 30.95 6.40
N ASP A 65 -6.27 29.93 6.31
CA ASP A 65 -4.94 29.99 5.68
C ASP A 65 -4.93 29.53 4.21
N VAL A 66 -6.09 29.12 3.69
CA VAL A 66 -6.22 28.60 2.32
C VAL A 66 -7.35 29.33 1.61
N PHE A 67 -6.98 30.09 0.58
CA PHE A 67 -7.94 30.78 -0.25
C PHE A 67 -8.75 29.79 -1.11
N THR A 68 -10.07 29.83 -1.04
CA THR A 68 -10.94 28.85 -1.72
C THR A 68 -11.80 29.52 -2.78
N THR A 69 -11.69 29.06 -4.03
CA THR A 69 -12.51 29.52 -5.15
C THR A 69 -13.40 28.39 -5.64
N VAL A 70 -14.69 28.64 -5.78
CA VAL A 70 -15.67 27.65 -6.23
C VAL A 70 -16.35 28.15 -7.49
N PHE A 71 -16.50 27.30 -8.50
CA PHE A 71 -17.33 27.55 -9.67
C PHE A 71 -18.52 26.58 -9.67
N THR A 72 -19.74 27.09 -9.65
CA THR A 72 -20.97 26.28 -9.55
C THR A 72 -22.11 26.88 -10.36
N ASP A 73 -23.20 26.14 -10.52
CA ASP A 73 -24.49 26.65 -11.01
C ASP A 73 -25.43 27.05 -9.86
N ASP A 74 -26.46 27.83 -10.19
CA ASP A 74 -27.54 28.28 -9.31
C ASP A 74 -28.27 27.13 -8.60
N SER A 75 -28.58 26.05 -9.31
CA SER A 75 -29.31 24.90 -8.76
C SER A 75 -28.54 24.17 -7.67
N THR A 76 -27.22 24.03 -7.84
CA THR A 76 -26.32 23.35 -6.92
C THR A 76 -26.06 24.21 -5.68
N LEU A 77 -25.94 25.51 -5.87
CA LEU A 77 -25.78 26.47 -4.77
C LEU A 77 -27.00 26.45 -3.84
N LEU A 78 -28.22 26.37 -4.38
CA LEU A 78 -29.43 26.35 -3.56
C LEU A 78 -29.52 25.09 -2.68
N LYS A 79 -29.11 23.93 -3.22
CA LYS A 79 -29.03 22.67 -2.46
C LYS A 79 -27.97 22.72 -1.36
N ALA A 80 -26.95 23.55 -1.53
CA ALA A 80 -25.83 23.70 -0.60
C ALA A 80 -26.10 24.59 0.61
N LEU A 81 -27.29 25.18 0.74
CA LEU A 81 -27.68 26.06 1.85
C LEU A 81 -27.20 25.61 3.25
N PRO A 82 -27.32 24.33 3.66
CA PRO A 82 -26.86 23.88 4.98
C PRO A 82 -25.35 24.11 5.21
N TYR A 83 -24.54 23.98 4.16
CA TYR A 83 -23.08 24.09 4.22
C TYR A 83 -22.61 25.54 4.11
N LEU A 84 -23.35 26.40 3.40
CA LEU A 84 -22.94 27.79 3.21
C LEU A 84 -22.76 28.51 4.55
N TYR A 85 -23.62 28.30 5.55
CA TYR A 85 -23.44 28.91 6.87
C TYR A 85 -22.11 28.58 7.56
N SER A 86 -21.52 27.41 7.26
CA SER A 86 -20.23 26.99 7.83
C SER A 86 -19.03 27.74 7.22
N LEU A 87 -19.18 28.34 6.04
CA LEU A 87 -18.11 29.06 5.35
C LEU A 87 -17.90 30.48 5.89
N LYS A 88 -18.72 30.93 6.84
CA LYS A 88 -18.61 32.26 7.43
C LYS A 88 -17.23 32.46 8.07
N SER A 89 -16.66 33.65 7.90
CA SER A 89 -15.32 34.01 8.41
C SER A 89 -14.15 33.26 7.73
N LEU A 90 -14.34 32.77 6.51
CA LEU A 90 -13.31 32.13 5.69
C LEU A 90 -13.11 32.88 4.35
N PRO A 91 -11.89 32.85 3.76
CA PRO A 91 -11.58 33.52 2.50
C PRO A 91 -12.08 32.70 1.29
N VAL A 92 -13.39 32.78 1.03
CA VAL A 92 -14.06 31.99 -0.01
C VAL A 92 -14.74 32.87 -1.07
N VAL A 93 -14.50 32.59 -2.35
CA VAL A 93 -15.22 33.22 -3.47
C VAL A 93 -15.97 32.16 -4.25
N ILE A 94 -17.29 32.29 -4.34
CA ILE A 94 -18.17 31.37 -5.07
C ILE A 94 -18.69 32.08 -6.32
N ASN A 95 -18.16 31.68 -7.47
CA ASN A 95 -18.61 32.13 -8.79
C ASN A 95 -19.77 31.24 -9.25
N VAL A 96 -20.91 31.85 -9.53
CA VAL A 96 -22.19 31.16 -9.80
C VAL A 96 -22.63 31.45 -11.23
N GLU A 97 -22.68 30.43 -12.07
CA GLU A 97 -23.34 30.52 -13.38
C GLU A 97 -24.84 30.57 -13.18
N LEU A 98 -25.48 31.66 -13.62
CA LEU A 98 -26.93 31.70 -13.76
C LEU A 98 -27.32 31.00 -15.07
N THR A 99 -27.10 29.68 -15.16
CA THR A 99 -27.34 28.88 -16.36
C THR A 99 -28.80 28.93 -16.80
N LEU A 100 -29.72 28.97 -15.83
CA LEU A 100 -31.15 29.14 -16.07
C LEU A 100 -31.54 30.62 -16.18
N GLN A 101 -30.61 31.54 -15.95
CA GLN A 101 -30.86 32.97 -15.80
C GLN A 101 -31.97 33.28 -14.77
N ASP A 102 -32.05 32.50 -13.68
CA ASP A 102 -32.98 32.77 -12.59
C ASP A 102 -32.31 33.65 -11.54
N PHE A 103 -32.65 34.94 -11.56
CA PHE A 103 -32.06 35.94 -10.67
C PHE A 103 -32.76 35.98 -9.30
N SER A 104 -33.90 35.31 -9.14
CA SER A 104 -34.62 35.25 -7.86
C SER A 104 -33.85 34.52 -6.75
N ILE A 105 -32.84 33.71 -7.12
CA ILE A 105 -31.95 33.05 -6.17
C ILE A 105 -31.06 34.04 -5.39
N ILE A 106 -30.69 35.16 -6.01
CA ILE A 106 -29.77 36.15 -5.43
C ILE A 106 -30.34 36.70 -4.11
N PRO A 107 -31.58 37.23 -4.06
CA PRO A 107 -32.16 37.71 -2.82
C PRO A 107 -32.63 36.57 -1.89
N ALA A 108 -32.81 35.35 -2.38
CA ALA A 108 -33.13 34.20 -1.53
C ALA A 108 -31.97 33.81 -0.60
N LEU A 109 -30.72 34.14 -0.96
CA LEU A 109 -29.52 33.85 -0.17
C LEU A 109 -29.13 34.97 0.80
N LYS A 110 -29.97 35.99 0.96
CA LYS A 110 -29.65 37.21 1.73
C LYS A 110 -29.31 36.96 3.21
N ASP A 111 -29.88 35.92 3.82
CA ASP A 111 -29.68 35.62 5.24
C ASP A 111 -28.28 35.07 5.54
N LEU A 112 -27.48 34.75 4.50
CA LEU A 112 -26.07 34.40 4.65
C LEU A 112 -25.19 35.61 4.99
N ASP A 113 -25.64 36.83 4.67
CA ASP A 113 -24.90 38.09 4.82
C ASP A 113 -23.55 38.09 4.07
N TYR A 114 -23.50 37.43 2.91
CA TYR A 114 -22.31 37.38 2.06
C TYR A 114 -22.28 38.57 1.11
N VAL A 115 -21.08 39.10 0.85
CA VAL A 115 -20.90 40.14 -0.17
C VAL A 115 -21.29 39.54 -1.51
N SER A 116 -22.22 40.16 -2.22
CA SER A 116 -22.85 39.57 -3.40
C SER A 116 -22.75 40.49 -4.61
N PHE A 117 -22.05 40.06 -5.65
CA PHE A 117 -21.89 40.75 -6.92
C PHE A 117 -22.76 40.13 -8.01
N VAL A 118 -23.28 40.97 -8.91
CA VAL A 118 -24.09 40.57 -10.06
C VAL A 118 -23.47 41.13 -11.33
N SER A 119 -23.01 40.25 -12.19
CA SER A 119 -22.26 40.59 -13.40
C SER A 119 -23.03 40.19 -14.65
N ASN A 120 -23.48 41.21 -15.40
CA ASN A 120 -24.26 41.05 -16.64
C ASN A 120 -23.42 41.22 -17.91
N SER A 121 -22.15 41.57 -17.77
CA SER A 121 -21.21 41.70 -18.87
C SER A 121 -19.83 41.17 -18.49
N PHE A 122 -18.99 40.91 -19.49
CA PHE A 122 -17.60 40.51 -19.24
C PHE A 122 -16.81 41.57 -18.45
N ALA A 123 -17.05 42.86 -18.72
CA ALA A 123 -16.40 43.95 -18.01
C ALA A 123 -16.79 43.99 -16.53
N ASP A 124 -18.08 43.76 -16.23
CA ASP A 124 -18.58 43.67 -14.85
C ASP A 124 -17.97 42.47 -14.13
N ALA A 125 -17.95 41.29 -14.77
CA ALA A 125 -17.41 40.07 -14.19
C ALA A 125 -15.92 40.22 -13.84
N LYS A 126 -15.15 40.91 -14.68
CA LYS A 126 -13.75 41.23 -14.41
C LYS A 126 -13.61 42.16 -13.20
N ALA A 127 -14.34 43.28 -13.18
CA ALA A 127 -14.22 44.26 -12.10
C ALA A 127 -14.67 43.68 -10.75
N ALA A 128 -15.75 42.90 -10.74
CA ALA A 128 -16.26 42.20 -9.56
C ALA A 128 -15.27 41.15 -9.06
N ALA A 129 -14.56 40.43 -9.93
CA ALA A 129 -13.58 39.43 -9.52
C ALA A 129 -12.40 40.03 -8.74
N GLU A 130 -11.80 41.12 -9.24
CA GLU A 130 -10.68 41.80 -8.56
C GLU A 130 -11.05 42.21 -7.13
N VAL A 131 -12.27 42.72 -6.93
CA VAL A 131 -12.77 43.12 -5.62
C VAL A 131 -13.18 41.92 -4.77
N SER A 132 -13.81 40.90 -5.36
CA SER A 132 -14.22 39.67 -4.66
C SER A 132 -13.05 38.98 -3.98
N TYR A 133 -11.93 38.83 -4.70
CA TYR A 133 -10.74 38.20 -4.15
C TYR A 133 -10.11 39.03 -3.03
N LYS A 134 -10.07 40.37 -3.18
CA LYS A 134 -9.54 41.28 -2.16
C LYS A 134 -10.40 41.29 -0.89
N VAL A 135 -11.73 41.36 -1.03
CA VAL A 135 -12.67 41.32 0.09
C VAL A 135 -12.55 40.00 0.84
N ALA A 136 -12.54 38.87 0.14
CA ALA A 136 -12.41 37.56 0.75
C ALA A 136 -11.06 37.37 1.46
N SER A 137 -9.94 37.84 0.89
CA SER A 137 -8.62 37.66 1.50
C SER A 137 -8.39 38.58 2.69
N THR A 138 -8.86 39.83 2.63
CA THR A 138 -8.56 40.86 3.63
C THR A 138 -9.54 40.85 4.80
N LEU A 139 -10.83 40.65 4.53
CA LEU A 139 -11.87 40.68 5.57
C LEU A 139 -12.30 39.29 6.06
N LEU A 140 -11.76 38.22 5.46
CA LEU A 140 -12.20 36.84 5.67
C LEU A 140 -13.73 36.68 5.50
N GLN A 141 -14.33 37.46 4.60
CA GLN A 141 -15.76 37.42 4.32
C GLN A 141 -16.02 36.66 3.01
N PRO A 142 -16.88 35.63 3.02
CA PRO A 142 -17.25 34.94 1.80
C PRO A 142 -17.95 35.86 0.81
N VAL A 143 -17.68 35.64 -0.48
CA VAL A 143 -18.24 36.42 -1.59
C VAL A 143 -19.01 35.52 -2.56
N LEU A 144 -20.24 35.91 -2.89
CA LEU A 144 -21.03 35.34 -3.97
C LEU A 144 -20.88 36.21 -5.21
N HIS A 145 -20.44 35.64 -6.32
CA HIS A 145 -20.32 36.34 -7.59
C HIS A 145 -21.21 35.67 -8.64
N PHE A 146 -22.39 36.24 -8.86
CA PHE A 146 -23.37 35.76 -9.83
C PHE A 146 -23.04 36.29 -11.22
N ILE A 147 -22.87 35.39 -12.18
CA ILE A 147 -22.48 35.70 -13.55
C ILE A 147 -23.56 35.21 -14.50
N SER A 148 -24.16 36.14 -15.26
CA SER A 148 -25.24 35.84 -16.21
C SER A 148 -24.77 35.69 -17.67
N VAL A 149 -23.48 35.95 -17.93
CA VAL A 149 -22.84 35.69 -19.22
C VAL A 149 -22.20 34.29 -19.25
N PRO A 150 -22.21 33.57 -20.38
CA PRO A 150 -21.57 32.26 -20.48
C PRO A 150 -20.07 32.33 -20.19
N TYR A 151 -19.53 31.32 -19.51
CA TYR A 151 -18.09 31.28 -19.19
C TYR A 151 -17.17 31.01 -20.39
N HIS A 152 -17.70 30.54 -21.52
CA HIS A 152 -16.94 30.11 -22.70
C HIS A 152 -16.66 31.24 -23.72
N VAL A 153 -16.71 32.51 -23.33
CA VAL A 153 -16.37 33.60 -24.27
C VAL A 153 -14.85 33.61 -24.52
N GLU A 154 -14.42 33.28 -25.76
CA GLU A 154 -13.00 33.26 -26.17
C GLU A 154 -12.47 34.63 -26.61
N GLY A 155 -11.14 34.81 -26.59
CA GLY A 155 -10.48 35.99 -27.15
C GLY A 155 -10.21 37.12 -26.15
N ILE A 156 -10.22 36.81 -24.86
CA ILE A 156 -9.93 37.75 -23.78
C ILE A 156 -8.40 37.92 -23.65
N ALA A 157 -7.94 39.16 -23.53
CA ALA A 157 -6.52 39.48 -23.36
C ALA A 157 -6.00 39.06 -21.97
N GLU A 158 -4.72 38.67 -21.90
CA GLU A 158 -4.00 38.28 -20.68
C GLU A 158 -4.09 39.39 -19.62
N LEU A 159 -4.51 39.04 -18.41
CA LEU A 159 -4.81 39.99 -17.33
C LEU A 159 -3.71 39.97 -16.25
N SER A 160 -3.21 41.15 -15.90
CA SER A 160 -2.32 41.32 -14.74
C SER A 160 -3.15 41.68 -13.50
N PHE A 161 -3.28 40.75 -12.57
CA PHE A 161 -3.91 40.98 -11.27
C PHE A 161 -2.86 41.49 -10.27
N GLN A 162 -3.26 42.43 -9.40
CA GLN A 162 -2.39 42.88 -8.32
C GLN A 162 -2.37 41.83 -7.21
N LYS A 163 -1.17 41.45 -6.75
CA LYS A 163 -0.96 40.47 -5.69
C LYS A 163 -1.43 41.07 -4.36
N ALA A 164 -2.42 40.45 -3.71
CA ALA A 164 -2.80 40.82 -2.35
C ALA A 164 -1.93 40.04 -1.36
N GLU A 165 -1.46 40.68 -0.29
CA GLU A 165 -0.75 39.99 0.80
C GLU A 165 -1.75 39.58 1.89
N PHE A 166 -1.59 38.38 2.45
CA PHE A 166 -2.27 38.01 3.70
C PHE A 166 -1.67 38.85 4.82
N THR A 167 -2.44 39.77 5.38
CA THR A 167 -2.08 40.46 6.61
C THR A 167 -2.37 39.55 7.80
N GLU A 168 -1.33 38.91 8.36
CA GLU A 168 -1.40 38.16 9.63
C GLU A 168 -1.38 39.08 10.87
N ASP A 169 -1.35 40.41 10.69
CA ASP A 169 -1.26 41.36 11.79
C ASP A 169 -2.59 41.47 12.56
N GLU A 170 -2.54 41.20 13.87
CA GLU A 170 -3.61 41.44 14.85
C GLU A 170 -4.02 42.93 14.97
N GLU A 171 -3.36 43.85 14.23
CA GLU A 171 -3.65 45.28 14.19
C GLU A 171 -4.53 45.74 13.00
N ALA A 172 -5.01 44.83 12.13
CA ALA A 172 -5.91 45.18 11.02
C ALA A 172 -7.37 45.45 11.46
N GLU A 173 -7.58 46.32 12.45
CA GLU A 173 -8.91 46.83 12.84
C GLU A 173 -9.39 48.01 11.95
N SER A 174 -8.68 48.36 10.87
CA SER A 174 -8.92 49.64 10.18
C SER A 174 -9.49 49.59 8.75
N GLU A 175 -9.48 48.46 8.03
CA GLU A 175 -10.07 48.43 6.68
C GLU A 175 -11.56 48.04 6.76
N ARG A 176 -12.44 48.96 6.35
CA ARG A 176 -13.88 48.70 6.30
C ARG A 176 -14.27 48.15 4.94
N LEU A 177 -15.34 47.36 4.90
CA LEU A 177 -15.89 46.82 3.65
C LEU A 177 -16.15 47.92 2.62
N GLU A 178 -16.59 49.10 3.04
CA GLU A 178 -16.83 50.25 2.16
C GLU A 178 -15.56 50.77 1.47
N ASP A 179 -14.39 50.62 2.09
CA ASP A 179 -13.10 51.09 1.54
C ASP A 179 -12.55 50.12 0.48
N LEU A 180 -12.96 48.84 0.54
CA LEU A 180 -12.56 47.78 -0.39
C LEU A 180 -13.48 47.64 -1.59
N LEU A 181 -14.75 48.06 -1.47
CA LEU A 181 -15.73 48.02 -2.55
C LEU A 181 -15.47 49.11 -3.60
N THR A 182 -14.50 48.87 -4.49
CA THR A 182 -14.14 49.80 -5.58
C THR A 182 -14.98 49.62 -6.86
N VAL A 183 -15.91 48.66 -6.89
CA VAL A 183 -16.86 48.48 -8.00
C VAL A 183 -18.02 49.46 -7.84
N GLU A 184 -18.49 50.04 -8.94
CA GLU A 184 -19.73 50.82 -8.93
C GLU A 184 -20.90 49.95 -8.44
N LYS A 185 -21.63 50.40 -7.41
CA LYS A 185 -22.70 49.60 -6.78
C LYS A 185 -23.87 49.33 -7.72
N TYR A 186 -24.16 50.28 -8.60
CA TYR A 186 -25.19 50.19 -9.62
C TYR A 186 -24.94 51.22 -10.72
N ASN A 187 -25.54 50.99 -11.90
CA ASN A 187 -25.63 51.99 -12.96
C ASN A 187 -26.98 52.71 -12.88
N PHE A 188 -26.95 54.04 -12.91
CA PHE A 188 -28.16 54.88 -12.93
C PHE A 188 -28.40 55.45 -14.33
N TYR A 189 -29.51 55.06 -14.95
CA TYR A 189 -29.95 55.57 -16.25
C TYR A 189 -31.20 56.43 -16.08
N SER A 190 -31.16 57.66 -16.59
CA SER A 190 -32.35 58.52 -16.64
C SER A 190 -32.27 59.51 -17.79
N HIS A 191 -33.41 59.71 -18.47
CA HIS A 191 -33.56 60.75 -19.48
C HIS A 191 -34.09 62.08 -18.91
N ASN A 192 -34.46 62.11 -17.62
CA ASN A 192 -35.04 63.27 -16.93
C ASN A 192 -34.41 63.45 -15.54
N LYS A 193 -34.18 64.69 -15.11
CA LYS A 193 -33.61 64.98 -13.79
C LYS A 193 -34.59 64.76 -12.63
N LEU A 194 -35.89 64.69 -12.92
CA LEU A 194 -36.97 64.52 -11.94
C LEU A 194 -37.93 63.40 -12.36
N PRO A 195 -37.50 62.12 -12.37
CA PRO A 195 -38.38 60.99 -12.63
C PRO A 195 -39.37 60.78 -11.47
N SER A 196 -40.57 60.28 -11.76
CA SER A 196 -41.56 59.92 -10.73
C SER A 196 -41.52 58.43 -10.35
N THR A 197 -41.03 57.57 -11.26
CA THR A 197 -40.91 56.12 -11.06
C THR A 197 -39.46 55.67 -11.24
N VAL A 198 -38.99 54.74 -10.41
CA VAL A 198 -37.70 54.06 -10.58
C VAL A 198 -37.92 52.57 -10.82
N VAL A 199 -37.21 52.00 -11.77
CA VAL A 199 -37.13 50.57 -12.02
C VAL A 199 -35.78 50.07 -11.50
N ILE A 200 -35.81 49.14 -10.56
CA ILE A 200 -34.64 48.45 -10.03
C ILE A 200 -34.54 47.11 -10.76
N ASN A 201 -33.50 46.94 -11.54
CA ASN A 201 -33.30 45.79 -12.41
C ASN A 201 -32.38 44.75 -11.75
N LEU A 202 -32.92 43.56 -11.55
CA LEU A 202 -32.22 42.33 -11.19
C LEU A 202 -32.52 41.28 -12.28
N SER A 203 -32.13 41.63 -13.51
CA SER A 203 -32.29 40.79 -14.70
C SER A 203 -31.14 41.08 -15.68
N PRO A 204 -30.90 40.23 -16.69
CA PRO A 204 -29.85 40.50 -17.67
C PRO A 204 -30.21 41.64 -18.65
N TYR A 205 -31.43 42.20 -18.59
CA TYR A 205 -32.01 43.10 -19.60
C TYR A 205 -31.75 44.60 -19.37
N ALA A 206 -30.74 44.94 -18.56
CA ALA A 206 -30.47 46.32 -18.18
C ALA A 206 -30.22 47.24 -19.38
N GLN A 207 -29.43 46.75 -20.34
CA GLN A 207 -29.06 47.52 -21.53
C GLN A 207 -30.29 47.80 -22.39
N GLU A 208 -31.09 46.77 -22.68
CA GLU A 208 -32.29 46.87 -23.52
C GLU A 208 -33.38 47.73 -22.85
N PHE A 209 -33.53 47.63 -21.53
CA PHE A 209 -34.42 48.52 -20.77
C PHE A 209 -33.93 49.97 -20.76
N SER A 210 -32.62 50.21 -20.71
CA SER A 210 -32.07 51.57 -20.76
C SER A 210 -32.31 52.26 -22.11
N GLU A 211 -32.25 51.50 -23.22
CA GLU A 211 -32.50 52.00 -24.57
C GLU A 211 -33.99 52.33 -24.81
N SER A 212 -34.89 51.65 -24.10
CA SER A 212 -36.35 51.80 -24.22
C SER A 212 -37.01 52.58 -23.07
N LEU A 213 -36.21 53.27 -22.23
CA LEU A 213 -36.64 53.87 -20.97
C LEU A 213 -37.62 55.06 -21.18
N PRO A 214 -38.81 55.06 -20.57
CA PRO A 214 -39.74 56.18 -20.66
C PRO A 214 -39.21 57.46 -20.01
N LYS A 215 -39.64 58.64 -20.49
CA LYS A 215 -39.14 59.95 -20.02
C LYS A 215 -39.40 60.26 -18.54
N ASP A 216 -40.36 59.60 -17.90
CA ASP A 216 -40.76 59.80 -16.51
C ASP A 216 -40.23 58.69 -15.58
N THR A 217 -39.29 57.88 -16.08
CA THR A 217 -38.78 56.70 -15.40
C THR A 217 -37.25 56.73 -15.39
N ALA A 218 -36.67 56.33 -14.27
CA ALA A 218 -35.25 56.02 -14.15
C ALA A 218 -35.04 54.52 -13.97
N LEU A 219 -33.89 54.01 -14.38
CA LEU A 219 -33.49 52.61 -14.26
C LEU A 219 -32.22 52.51 -13.42
N ILE A 220 -32.21 51.57 -12.48
CA ILE A 220 -31.07 51.23 -11.64
C ILE A 220 -30.72 49.78 -11.93
N ASP A 221 -29.56 49.54 -12.52
CA ASP A 221 -29.02 48.20 -12.75
C ASP A 221 -28.06 47.83 -11.62
N LEU A 222 -28.44 46.87 -10.78
CA LEU A 222 -27.67 46.49 -9.60
C LEU A 222 -26.43 45.68 -9.99
N LYS A 223 -25.26 46.10 -9.50
CA LYS A 223 -23.98 45.38 -9.64
C LYS A 223 -23.51 44.77 -8.33
N VAL A 224 -23.81 45.43 -7.21
CA VAL A 224 -23.56 44.95 -5.84
C VAL A 224 -24.91 44.78 -5.17
N TYR A 225 -25.33 43.53 -4.93
CA TYR A 225 -26.55 43.23 -4.21
C TYR A 225 -26.32 43.28 -2.69
N ARG A 226 -25.21 42.76 -2.18
CA ARG A 226 -24.85 42.84 -0.76
C ARG A 226 -23.44 43.41 -0.59
N PRO A 227 -23.21 44.37 0.33
CA PRO A 227 -24.21 44.97 1.23
C PRO A 227 -25.22 45.85 0.46
N PHE A 228 -26.51 45.70 0.78
CA PHE A 228 -27.58 46.51 0.19
C PHE A 228 -27.84 47.73 1.10
N ASP A 229 -27.19 48.85 0.81
CA ASP A 229 -27.41 50.09 1.57
C ASP A 229 -28.57 50.90 0.96
N LEU A 230 -29.78 50.62 1.47
CA LEU A 230 -30.99 51.34 1.07
C LEU A 230 -30.89 52.84 1.34
N THR A 231 -30.15 53.26 2.37
CA THR A 231 -30.00 54.68 2.72
C THR A 231 -29.21 55.41 1.66
N SER A 232 -28.06 54.86 1.26
CA SER A 232 -27.25 55.41 0.17
C SER A 232 -28.01 55.39 -1.16
N LEU A 233 -28.67 54.28 -1.49
CA LEU A 233 -29.45 54.15 -2.73
C LEU A 233 -30.56 55.20 -2.82
N LEU A 234 -31.35 55.36 -1.76
CA LEU A 234 -32.41 56.36 -1.75
C LEU A 234 -31.82 57.77 -1.82
N ALA A 235 -30.74 58.07 -1.10
CA ALA A 235 -30.10 59.40 -1.10
C ALA A 235 -29.69 59.88 -2.50
N GLU A 236 -29.28 58.96 -3.38
CA GLU A 236 -28.88 59.28 -4.77
C GLU A 236 -30.07 59.39 -5.73
N ILE A 237 -31.21 58.79 -5.41
CA ILE A 237 -32.44 58.90 -6.21
C ILE A 237 -33.12 60.25 -5.96
N PRO A 238 -33.63 60.96 -7.00
CA PRO A 238 -34.36 62.22 -6.84
C PRO A 238 -35.59 62.12 -5.90
N THR A 239 -35.84 63.16 -5.11
CA THR A 239 -37.00 63.23 -4.19
C THR A 239 -38.37 63.26 -4.89
N SER A 240 -38.39 63.44 -6.22
CA SER A 240 -39.58 63.34 -7.05
C SER A 240 -40.09 61.92 -7.22
N VAL A 241 -39.27 60.90 -6.95
CA VAL A 241 -39.65 59.49 -7.09
C VAL A 241 -40.64 59.12 -5.99
N LYS A 242 -41.77 58.53 -6.39
CA LYS A 242 -42.84 58.06 -5.49
C LYS A 242 -43.13 56.57 -5.67
N ASP A 243 -42.75 55.97 -6.80
CA ASP A 243 -43.04 54.58 -7.14
C ASP A 243 -41.76 53.81 -7.47
N ILE A 244 -41.59 52.61 -6.90
CA ILE A 244 -40.42 51.74 -7.14
C ILE A 244 -40.88 50.38 -7.67
N VAL A 245 -40.49 50.05 -8.91
CA VAL A 245 -40.70 48.73 -9.50
C VAL A 245 -39.41 47.93 -9.40
N ILE A 246 -39.46 46.73 -8.85
CA ILE A 246 -38.33 45.80 -8.83
C ILE A 246 -38.61 44.73 -9.88
N VAL A 247 -37.71 44.61 -10.85
CA VAL A 247 -37.80 43.61 -11.92
C VAL A 247 -36.80 42.52 -11.63
N GLN A 248 -37.27 41.28 -11.44
CA GLN A 248 -36.41 40.12 -11.27
C GLN A 248 -36.69 39.08 -12.36
N LYS A 249 -35.65 38.49 -12.94
CA LYS A 249 -35.85 37.36 -13.86
C LYS A 249 -36.08 36.07 -13.07
N SER A 250 -37.14 35.32 -13.41
CA SER A 250 -37.39 34.00 -12.82
C SER A 250 -38.05 33.05 -13.84
N ASN A 251 -37.72 31.77 -13.76
CA ASN A 251 -38.31 30.74 -14.61
C ASN A 251 -39.53 30.06 -13.98
N SER A 252 -39.76 30.28 -12.69
CA SER A 252 -40.88 29.71 -11.95
C SER A 252 -42.07 30.68 -11.98
N LYS A 253 -43.28 30.16 -12.25
CA LYS A 253 -44.49 30.98 -12.08
C LYS A 253 -44.87 30.90 -10.61
N PRO A 254 -45.06 32.03 -9.90
CA PRO A 254 -45.55 31.98 -8.54
C PRO A 254 -46.94 31.32 -8.55
N GLU A 255 -47.07 30.13 -7.95
CA GLU A 255 -48.38 29.55 -7.68
C GLU A 255 -48.99 30.30 -6.49
N ASN A 256 -49.74 31.38 -6.75
CA ASN A 256 -50.51 32.15 -5.75
C ASN A 256 -49.86 32.20 -4.35
N THR A 257 -48.61 32.64 -4.28
CA THR A 257 -47.90 32.82 -3.03
C THR A 257 -48.37 34.13 -2.40
N ASN A 258 -49.19 34.05 -1.35
CA ASN A 258 -49.65 35.21 -0.57
C ASN A 258 -48.54 35.79 0.35
N GLY A 259 -47.30 35.92 -0.15
CA GLY A 259 -46.12 36.34 0.62
C GLY A 259 -45.30 37.44 -0.07
N PHE A 260 -44.44 38.11 0.70
CA PHE A 260 -43.49 39.10 0.16
C PHE A 260 -42.27 38.40 -0.46
N GLU A 261 -41.81 38.89 -1.60
CA GLU A 261 -40.58 38.39 -2.25
C GLU A 261 -39.33 38.79 -1.44
N PRO A 262 -38.26 37.98 -1.42
CA PRO A 262 -37.07 38.23 -0.58
C PRO A 262 -36.42 39.60 -0.77
N ILE A 263 -36.36 40.12 -2.01
CA ILE A 263 -35.83 41.45 -2.33
C ILE A 263 -36.74 42.58 -1.85
N GLN A 264 -38.06 42.34 -1.81
CA GLN A 264 -39.04 43.33 -1.35
C GLN A 264 -38.87 43.60 0.15
N LEU A 265 -38.53 42.56 0.92
CA LEU A 265 -38.27 42.67 2.34
C LEU A 265 -37.07 43.57 2.67
N ASP A 266 -36.10 43.72 1.76
CA ASP A 266 -34.95 44.62 1.97
C ASP A 266 -35.33 46.10 1.89
N PHE A 267 -36.39 46.44 1.16
CA PHE A 267 -36.95 47.80 1.18
C PHE A 267 -37.76 48.05 2.45
N PHE A 268 -38.35 47.01 3.03
CA PHE A 268 -39.15 47.10 4.25
C PHE A 268 -38.34 47.00 5.54
N SER A 269 -37.03 46.74 5.48
CA SER A 269 -36.17 46.70 6.66
C SER A 269 -36.07 48.07 7.36
N ASP A 270 -36.13 49.18 6.59
CA ASP A 270 -36.23 50.54 7.11
C ASP A 270 -37.45 51.27 6.53
N PHE A 271 -38.62 50.91 7.07
CA PHE A 271 -39.89 51.49 6.64
C PHE A 271 -39.97 53.01 6.88
N ASN A 272 -39.30 53.54 7.91
CA ASN A 272 -39.34 54.97 8.24
C ASN A 272 -38.73 55.80 7.13
N LEU A 273 -37.60 55.35 6.57
CA LEU A 273 -36.94 56.03 5.48
C LEU A 273 -37.82 56.10 4.21
N LEU A 274 -38.58 55.05 3.91
CA LEU A 274 -39.55 55.05 2.80
C LEU A 274 -40.67 56.08 3.02
N VAL A 275 -41.17 56.19 4.25
CA VAL A 275 -42.20 57.16 4.63
C VAL A 275 -41.67 58.59 4.55
N GLU A 276 -40.45 58.85 5.04
CA GLU A 276 -39.80 60.16 4.96
C GLU A 276 -39.59 60.63 3.50
N ARG A 277 -39.38 59.67 2.59
CA ARG A 277 -39.24 59.92 1.15
C ARG A 277 -40.57 59.98 0.39
N GLU A 278 -41.69 59.76 1.09
CA GLU A 278 -43.05 59.67 0.56
C GLU A 278 -43.15 58.64 -0.59
N ILE A 279 -42.43 57.52 -0.51
CA ILE A 279 -42.59 56.41 -1.44
C ILE A 279 -43.95 55.76 -1.19
N LYS A 280 -44.79 55.71 -2.23
CA LYS A 280 -46.19 55.27 -2.14
C LYS A 280 -46.37 53.79 -2.41
N GLN A 281 -45.69 53.26 -3.43
CA GLN A 281 -45.81 51.87 -3.85
C GLN A 281 -44.45 51.24 -4.17
N ILE A 282 -44.29 49.98 -3.77
CA ILE A 282 -43.15 49.13 -4.13
C ILE A 282 -43.70 47.78 -4.62
N VAL A 283 -43.43 47.44 -5.88
CA VAL A 283 -43.96 46.22 -6.52
C VAL A 283 -42.81 45.43 -7.12
N VAL A 284 -42.75 44.12 -6.82
CA VAL A 284 -41.86 43.18 -7.51
C VAL A 284 -42.60 42.58 -8.70
N SER A 285 -41.94 42.46 -9.84
CA SER A 285 -42.48 41.82 -11.04
C SER A 285 -41.46 40.84 -11.60
N ASN A 286 -41.95 39.63 -11.87
CA ASN A 286 -41.15 38.56 -12.43
C ASN A 286 -41.16 38.62 -13.95
N VAL A 287 -40.00 38.44 -14.57
CA VAL A 287 -39.88 38.35 -16.02
C VAL A 287 -39.26 37.03 -16.46
N GLY A 288 -39.75 36.46 -17.55
CA GLY A 288 -39.15 35.33 -18.26
C GLY A 288 -38.25 35.79 -19.40
N GLU A 289 -38.25 35.07 -20.52
CA GLU A 289 -37.69 35.56 -21.77
C GLU A 289 -38.59 36.63 -22.40
N ILE A 290 -37.98 37.77 -22.70
CA ILE A 290 -38.65 38.93 -23.29
C ILE A 290 -38.13 39.15 -24.69
N THR A 291 -39.05 39.29 -25.65
CA THR A 291 -38.74 39.67 -27.03
C THR A 291 -39.04 41.15 -27.33
N ASP A 292 -39.91 41.78 -26.53
CA ASP A 292 -40.32 43.19 -26.68
C ASP A 292 -40.14 43.95 -25.35
N PHE A 293 -38.96 44.56 -25.20
CA PHE A 293 -38.54 45.27 -24.00
C PHE A 293 -39.34 46.55 -23.74
N SER A 294 -39.73 47.27 -24.81
CA SER A 294 -40.49 48.52 -24.68
C SER A 294 -41.91 48.25 -24.17
N LYS A 295 -42.58 47.23 -24.72
CA LYS A 295 -43.91 46.82 -24.25
C LYS A 295 -43.88 46.29 -22.83
N THR A 296 -42.88 45.48 -22.49
CA THR A 296 -42.72 44.94 -21.13
C THR A 296 -42.54 46.05 -20.12
N LEU A 297 -41.68 47.04 -20.41
CA LEU A 297 -41.45 48.19 -19.52
C LEU A 297 -42.71 49.06 -19.36
N GLN A 298 -43.51 49.23 -20.41
CA GLN A 298 -44.81 49.90 -20.31
C GLN A 298 -45.79 49.14 -19.42
N GLN A 299 -45.84 47.81 -19.52
CA GLN A 299 -46.70 46.98 -18.68
C GLN A 299 -46.30 47.06 -17.21
N LEU A 300 -45.00 46.99 -16.90
CA LEU A 300 -44.46 47.15 -15.56
C LEU A 300 -44.85 48.51 -14.94
N ILE A 301 -44.66 49.60 -15.69
CA ILE A 301 -44.99 50.96 -15.23
C ILE A 301 -46.51 51.14 -15.09
N SER A 302 -47.31 50.53 -15.97
CA SER A 302 -48.77 50.58 -15.85
C SER A 302 -49.28 49.83 -14.63
N ASN A 303 -48.62 48.73 -14.24
CA ASN A 303 -49.00 47.93 -13.08
C ASN A 303 -48.82 48.72 -11.78
N ILE A 304 -47.65 49.35 -11.57
CA ILE A 304 -47.39 50.12 -10.34
C ILE A 304 -48.21 51.41 -10.24
N LYS A 305 -48.64 51.98 -11.38
CA LYS A 305 -49.51 53.16 -11.39
C LYS A 305 -50.99 52.82 -11.16
N SER A 306 -51.33 51.55 -11.02
CA SER A 306 -52.67 51.09 -10.65
C SER A 306 -52.96 51.33 -9.16
N ASP A 307 -54.22 51.62 -8.81
CA ASP A 307 -54.66 51.68 -7.41
C ASP A 307 -54.60 50.29 -6.73
N SER A 308 -54.57 49.21 -7.52
CA SER A 308 -54.41 47.82 -7.07
C SER A 308 -53.45 47.08 -8.02
N PRO A 309 -52.12 47.16 -7.79
CA PRO A 309 -51.13 46.47 -8.62
C PRO A 309 -51.24 44.94 -8.47
N ASP A 310 -50.97 44.20 -9.56
CA ASP A 310 -50.78 42.75 -9.51
C ASP A 310 -49.41 42.45 -8.88
N LEU A 311 -49.43 41.88 -7.68
CA LEU A 311 -48.24 41.52 -6.91
C LEU A 311 -47.58 40.22 -7.38
N SER A 312 -48.23 39.47 -8.27
CA SER A 312 -47.77 38.20 -8.83
C SER A 312 -47.43 38.30 -10.33
N LEU A 313 -47.29 39.53 -10.83
CA LEU A 313 -47.14 39.80 -12.26
C LEU A 313 -45.93 39.06 -12.84
N TYR A 314 -46.20 38.21 -13.84
CA TYR A 314 -45.19 37.48 -14.62
C TYR A 314 -45.31 37.86 -16.10
N LEU A 315 -44.23 38.33 -16.71
CA LEU A 315 -44.19 38.77 -18.11
C LEU A 315 -43.09 38.03 -18.91
N GLY A 316 -43.43 37.52 -20.09
CA GLY A 316 -42.50 36.79 -20.97
C GLY A 316 -42.78 35.29 -21.05
N GLU A 317 -41.95 34.58 -21.83
CA GLU A 317 -42.02 33.13 -22.02
C GLU A 317 -41.05 32.40 -21.08
N ARG A 318 -41.31 31.13 -20.79
CA ARG A 318 -40.41 30.31 -19.97
C ARG A 318 -39.28 29.75 -20.82
N VAL A 319 -38.10 29.68 -20.23
CA VAL A 319 -36.96 28.97 -20.83
C VAL A 319 -37.09 27.48 -20.52
N GLU A 320 -37.43 26.66 -21.52
CA GLU A 320 -37.23 25.21 -21.50
C GLU A 320 -35.92 24.90 -22.24
N THR A 321 -34.79 24.88 -21.54
CA THR A 321 -33.48 24.63 -22.17
C THR A 321 -33.24 23.13 -22.42
N GLU A 322 -32.68 22.77 -23.58
CA GLU A 322 -32.20 21.42 -23.93
C GLU A 322 -31.22 20.84 -22.87
N ALA A 323 -30.52 21.72 -22.14
CA ALA A 323 -29.64 21.37 -21.03
C ALA A 323 -30.37 20.63 -19.87
N THR A 324 -31.64 20.94 -19.63
CA THR A 324 -32.45 20.30 -18.56
C THR A 324 -32.90 18.89 -18.96
N GLN A 325 -33.04 18.61 -20.27
CA GLN A 325 -33.29 17.27 -20.81
C GLN A 325 -32.05 16.39 -20.80
N GLY A 326 -30.86 16.94 -21.10
CA GLY A 326 -29.58 16.20 -20.98
C GLY A 326 -29.33 15.72 -19.55
N LEU A 327 -29.52 16.63 -18.58
CA LEU A 327 -29.35 16.36 -17.16
C LEU A 327 -30.23 15.20 -16.66
N SER A 328 -31.51 15.21 -17.03
CA SER A 328 -32.49 14.19 -16.61
C SER A 328 -32.21 12.82 -17.26
N ILE A 329 -31.75 12.78 -18.51
CA ILE A 329 -31.32 11.55 -19.19
C ILE A 329 -30.05 10.98 -18.53
N SER A 330 -29.10 11.84 -18.17
CA SER A 330 -27.84 11.45 -17.53
C SER A 330 -28.05 10.92 -16.10
N ILE A 331 -28.94 11.55 -15.33
CA ILE A 331 -29.35 11.05 -13.99
C ILE A 331 -30.04 9.68 -14.12
N ALA A 332 -30.93 9.51 -15.09
CA ALA A 332 -31.56 8.21 -15.35
C ALA A 332 -30.52 7.15 -15.78
N GLY A 333 -29.48 7.53 -16.51
CA GLY A 333 -28.35 6.67 -16.88
C GLY A 333 -27.50 6.22 -15.68
N ALA A 334 -27.17 7.11 -14.75
CA ALA A 334 -26.45 6.75 -13.51
C ALA A 334 -27.29 5.77 -12.65
N LEU A 335 -28.55 6.10 -12.42
CA LEU A 335 -29.50 5.22 -11.71
C LEU A 335 -29.63 3.87 -12.41
N SER A 336 -29.59 3.83 -13.75
CA SER A 336 -29.65 2.60 -14.56
C SER A 336 -28.56 1.58 -14.19
N LEU A 337 -27.35 2.07 -13.86
CA LEU A 337 -26.19 1.26 -13.50
C LEU A 337 -26.30 0.76 -12.04
N GLU A 338 -26.76 1.61 -11.14
CA GLU A 338 -26.95 1.31 -9.71
C GLU A 338 -28.04 0.25 -9.46
N PHE A 339 -29.00 0.09 -10.37
CA PHE A 339 -30.01 -0.98 -10.30
C PHE A 339 -29.43 -2.39 -10.22
N ALA A 340 -28.14 -2.61 -10.52
CA ALA A 340 -27.52 -3.92 -10.36
C ALA A 340 -27.64 -4.45 -8.93
N TYR A 341 -27.36 -3.62 -7.91
CA TYR A 341 -27.47 -4.01 -6.50
C TYR A 341 -28.93 -4.05 -6.04
N GLU A 342 -29.74 -3.07 -6.44
CA GLU A 342 -31.18 -3.06 -6.11
C GLU A 342 -31.91 -4.28 -6.68
N LYS A 343 -31.55 -4.75 -7.88
CA LYS A 343 -32.15 -5.94 -8.48
C LYS A 343 -31.86 -7.18 -7.64
N VAL A 344 -30.66 -7.31 -7.10
CA VAL A 344 -30.28 -8.43 -6.23
C VAL A 344 -31.05 -8.37 -4.91
N LEU A 345 -31.15 -7.19 -4.30
CA LEU A 345 -31.98 -6.94 -3.12
C LEU A 345 -33.45 -7.30 -3.35
N ASN A 346 -34.04 -6.84 -4.45
CA ASN A 346 -35.42 -7.15 -4.82
C ASN A 346 -35.62 -8.66 -5.10
N GLN A 347 -34.64 -9.34 -5.69
CA GLN A 347 -34.71 -10.78 -5.94
C GLN A 347 -34.68 -11.61 -4.66
N LEU A 348 -33.85 -11.20 -3.69
CA LEU A 348 -33.73 -11.86 -2.39
C LEU A 348 -34.99 -11.64 -1.56
N PHE A 349 -35.36 -10.40 -1.29
CA PHE A 349 -36.41 -10.13 -0.29
C PHE A 349 -37.82 -9.99 -0.89
N LYS A 350 -37.96 -9.83 -2.22
CA LYS A 350 -39.24 -9.73 -2.94
C LYS A 350 -40.22 -8.75 -2.26
N SER A 351 -41.42 -9.21 -1.91
CA SER A 351 -42.45 -8.40 -1.22
C SER A 351 -42.11 -8.03 0.22
N ASN A 352 -41.03 -8.59 0.77
CA ASN A 352 -40.59 -8.36 2.14
C ASN A 352 -39.47 -7.30 2.24
N LEU A 353 -39.09 -6.65 1.13
CA LEU A 353 -38.14 -5.54 1.13
C LEU A 353 -38.84 -4.22 1.48
N ASP A 354 -38.22 -3.40 2.33
CA ASP A 354 -38.66 -2.02 2.61
C ASP A 354 -37.48 -1.05 2.47
N VAL A 355 -37.45 -0.26 1.39
CA VAL A 355 -36.40 0.75 1.14
C VAL A 355 -36.95 2.11 1.57
N LEU A 356 -36.47 2.62 2.70
CA LEU A 356 -37.15 3.70 3.44
C LEU A 356 -36.85 5.11 2.92
N ASN A 357 -35.82 5.27 2.10
CA ASN A 357 -35.42 6.55 1.50
C ASN A 357 -35.70 6.62 -0.02
N LYS A 358 -36.55 5.73 -0.55
CA LYS A 358 -37.01 5.73 -1.93
C LYS A 358 -38.31 6.54 -2.07
N TYR A 359 -38.33 7.53 -2.96
CA TYR A 359 -39.52 8.32 -3.27
C TYR A 359 -40.16 7.86 -4.59
N ASP A 360 -41.47 7.62 -4.58
CA ASP A 360 -42.23 7.25 -5.79
C ASP A 360 -42.66 8.46 -6.64
N ASN A 361 -42.25 9.69 -6.27
CA ASN A 361 -42.68 10.92 -6.94
C ASN A 361 -41.50 11.59 -7.67
N GLU A 362 -41.64 11.77 -8.98
CA GLU A 362 -40.60 12.32 -9.89
C GLU A 362 -40.07 13.70 -9.47
N SER A 363 -40.77 14.41 -8.57
CA SER A 363 -40.45 15.78 -8.13
C SER A 363 -39.61 15.88 -6.86
N VAL A 364 -39.41 14.79 -6.09
CA VAL A 364 -38.69 14.83 -4.81
C VAL A 364 -37.55 13.83 -4.84
N ASN A 365 -36.33 14.34 -5.02
CA ASN A 365 -35.14 13.52 -5.18
C ASN A 365 -34.13 13.83 -4.07
N VAL A 366 -34.51 13.52 -2.82
CA VAL A 366 -33.60 13.67 -1.67
C VAL A 366 -33.44 12.32 -0.99
N THR A 367 -32.42 11.59 -1.43
CA THR A 367 -31.93 10.35 -0.83
C THR A 367 -31.09 10.67 0.42
N ASN A 368 -31.71 11.21 1.48
CA ASN A 368 -30.99 11.50 2.73
C ASN A 368 -31.19 10.36 3.76
N PRO A 369 -30.13 9.89 4.44
CA PRO A 369 -30.23 8.79 5.40
C PRO A 369 -31.07 9.16 6.65
N GLU A 370 -31.07 10.42 7.08
CA GLU A 370 -31.81 10.90 8.26
C GLU A 370 -33.32 10.84 8.04
N TYR A 371 -33.78 11.10 6.82
CA TYR A 371 -35.20 11.00 6.48
C TYR A 371 -35.68 9.54 6.57
N GLY A 372 -34.96 8.63 5.91
CA GLY A 372 -35.29 7.21 5.93
C GLY A 372 -35.20 6.61 7.34
N PHE A 373 -34.20 7.01 8.12
CA PHE A 373 -34.08 6.59 9.51
C PHE A 373 -35.19 7.17 10.40
N GLY A 374 -35.62 8.42 10.18
CA GLY A 374 -36.78 8.99 10.85
C GLY A 374 -38.07 8.21 10.58
N LEU A 375 -38.27 7.77 9.33
CA LEU A 375 -39.41 6.92 8.95
C LEU A 375 -39.35 5.54 9.66
N PHE A 376 -38.16 4.93 9.73
CA PHE A 376 -37.94 3.69 10.46
C PHE A 376 -38.36 3.81 11.94
N LEU A 377 -37.90 4.85 12.63
CA LEU A 377 -38.20 5.07 14.05
C LEU A 377 -39.70 5.23 14.29
N LYS A 378 -40.41 5.92 13.39
CA LYS A 378 -41.87 6.04 13.43
C LYS A 378 -42.54 4.66 13.30
N GLN A 379 -42.16 3.86 12.30
CA GLN A 379 -42.73 2.53 12.10
C GLN A 379 -42.47 1.60 13.29
N LYS A 380 -41.27 1.67 13.88
CA LYS A 380 -40.92 0.92 15.11
C LYS A 380 -41.80 1.33 16.29
N GLN A 381 -41.99 2.62 16.53
CA GLN A 381 -42.84 3.11 17.61
C GLN A 381 -44.30 2.63 17.46
N GLU A 382 -44.80 2.58 16.23
CA GLU A 382 -46.13 2.02 15.91
C GLU A 382 -46.19 0.50 16.19
N ARG A 383 -45.14 -0.25 15.83
CA ARG A 383 -45.00 -1.68 16.11
C ARG A 383 -44.95 -1.99 17.61
N ASP A 384 -44.15 -1.26 18.39
CA ASP A 384 -44.04 -1.45 19.84
C ASP A 384 -45.38 -1.19 20.55
N SER A 385 -46.13 -0.19 20.07
CA SER A 385 -47.48 0.09 20.54
C SER A 385 -48.44 -1.07 20.25
N LEU A 386 -48.32 -1.73 19.09
CA LEU A 386 -49.09 -2.92 18.73
C LEU A 386 -48.72 -4.13 19.60
N ILE A 387 -47.43 -4.36 19.85
CA ILE A 387 -46.95 -5.44 20.72
C ILE A 387 -47.48 -5.27 22.15
N SER A 388 -47.48 -4.03 22.68
CA SER A 388 -48.05 -3.75 24.01
C SER A 388 -49.54 -4.09 24.08
N LEU A 389 -50.29 -3.78 23.02
CA LEU A 389 -51.71 -4.11 22.91
C LEU A 389 -51.94 -5.62 22.77
N ALA A 390 -51.12 -6.30 21.97
CA ALA A 390 -51.17 -7.74 21.78
C ALA A 390 -50.92 -8.50 23.10
N ASN A 391 -49.91 -8.10 23.88
CA ASN A 391 -49.64 -8.69 25.20
C ASN A 391 -50.81 -8.55 26.19
N LYS A 392 -51.52 -7.41 26.15
CA LYS A 392 -52.72 -7.19 26.98
C LYS A 392 -53.91 -8.04 26.55
N SER A 393 -53.86 -8.62 25.34
CA SER A 393 -54.95 -9.34 24.72
C SER A 393 -54.72 -10.86 24.73
N LEU A 394 -53.76 -11.39 25.51
CA LEU A 394 -53.46 -12.83 25.60
C LEU A 394 -54.45 -13.63 26.50
N ASN A 395 -55.72 -13.24 26.52
CA ASN A 395 -56.76 -13.89 27.31
C ASN A 395 -57.84 -14.49 26.41
N ALA A 396 -57.84 -15.82 26.28
CA ALA A 396 -58.75 -16.54 25.39
C ALA A 396 -60.24 -16.32 25.73
N SER A 397 -60.57 -15.96 26.98
CA SER A 397 -61.94 -15.70 27.41
C SER A 397 -62.52 -14.37 26.91
N GLU A 398 -61.70 -13.50 26.33
CA GLU A 398 -62.11 -12.20 25.76
C GLU A 398 -62.51 -12.29 24.28
N TYR A 399 -62.20 -13.39 23.61
CA TYR A 399 -62.57 -13.67 22.23
C TYR A 399 -63.78 -14.62 22.25
N THR A 400 -64.97 -14.06 22.10
CA THR A 400 -66.29 -14.70 22.26
C THR A 400 -66.65 -15.75 21.18
N SER A 401 -65.68 -16.53 20.72
CA SER A 401 -65.83 -17.58 19.68
C SER A 401 -65.04 -18.86 20.01
N SER A 402 -65.31 -19.94 19.26
CA SER A 402 -64.54 -21.18 19.34
C SER A 402 -63.06 -21.03 18.95
N ASP A 403 -62.70 -19.90 18.30
CA ASP A 403 -61.36 -19.64 17.78
C ASP A 403 -60.50 -18.80 18.74
N GLY A 404 -61.04 -18.37 19.88
CA GLY A 404 -60.32 -17.52 20.84
C GLY A 404 -59.01 -18.09 21.33
N GLN A 405 -58.93 -19.41 21.50
CA GLN A 405 -57.68 -20.09 21.88
C GLN A 405 -56.64 -20.06 20.75
N LYS A 406 -57.08 -20.21 19.50
CA LYS A 406 -56.24 -20.12 18.30
C LYS A 406 -55.71 -18.70 18.06
N ILE A 407 -56.53 -17.68 18.33
CA ILE A 407 -56.12 -16.26 18.25
C ILE A 407 -55.01 -15.96 19.26
N VAL A 408 -55.15 -16.44 20.51
CA VAL A 408 -54.10 -16.25 21.53
C VAL A 408 -52.82 -16.99 21.16
N GLU A 409 -52.92 -18.21 20.63
CA GLU A 409 -51.74 -18.95 20.13
C GLU A 409 -51.02 -18.21 18.99
N LEU A 410 -51.75 -17.65 18.03
CA LEU A 410 -51.17 -16.88 16.93
C LEU A 410 -50.63 -15.52 17.38
N LEU A 411 -51.27 -14.85 18.35
CA LEU A 411 -50.77 -13.62 18.97
C LEU A 411 -49.46 -13.88 19.73
N ASP A 412 -49.39 -14.93 20.55
CA ASP A 412 -48.17 -15.33 21.26
C ASP A 412 -47.04 -15.67 20.27
N GLN A 413 -47.36 -16.37 19.18
CA GLN A 413 -46.41 -16.63 18.10
C GLN A 413 -45.94 -15.34 17.43
N TRP A 414 -46.84 -14.41 17.09
CA TRP A 414 -46.50 -13.13 16.48
C TRP A 414 -45.63 -12.26 17.42
N ILE A 415 -45.94 -12.21 18.72
CA ILE A 415 -45.15 -11.49 19.73
C ILE A 415 -43.74 -12.08 19.82
N LYS A 416 -43.60 -13.40 19.87
CA LYS A 416 -42.29 -14.08 19.89
C LYS A 416 -41.48 -13.77 18.64
N LEU A 417 -42.12 -13.70 17.47
CA LEU A 417 -41.47 -13.40 16.20
C LEU A 417 -40.93 -11.96 16.10
N ASN A 418 -41.46 -11.00 16.87
CA ASN A 418 -40.92 -9.64 16.95
C ASN A 418 -39.62 -9.56 17.79
N ASN A 419 -39.29 -10.60 18.56
CA ASN A 419 -38.15 -10.63 19.49
C ASN A 419 -37.02 -11.58 19.04
N VAL A 420 -37.04 -12.05 17.79
CA VAL A 420 -36.05 -12.98 17.22
C VAL A 420 -35.48 -12.43 15.92
N ALA A 421 -34.30 -12.94 15.53
CA ALA A 421 -33.67 -12.59 14.27
C ALA A 421 -34.59 -12.87 13.07
N LEU A 422 -34.81 -11.86 12.24
CA LEU A 422 -35.72 -11.89 11.11
C LEU A 422 -35.00 -12.43 9.87
N GLU A 423 -34.75 -13.74 9.84
CA GLU A 423 -34.35 -14.41 8.61
C GLU A 423 -35.53 -14.50 7.63
N GLU A 424 -35.27 -14.66 6.34
CA GLU A 424 -36.32 -14.72 5.32
C GLU A 424 -37.38 -15.81 5.61
N SER A 425 -36.96 -16.99 6.08
CA SER A 425 -37.88 -18.05 6.51
C SER A 425 -38.75 -17.66 7.71
N THR A 426 -38.20 -16.84 8.61
CA THR A 426 -38.90 -16.32 9.79
C THR A 426 -39.88 -15.23 9.39
N ILE A 427 -39.51 -14.37 8.43
CA ILE A 427 -40.37 -13.37 7.83
C ILE A 427 -41.54 -14.02 7.10
N GLU A 428 -41.30 -15.03 6.26
CA GLU A 428 -42.37 -15.77 5.57
C GLU A 428 -43.33 -16.45 6.54
N LYS A 429 -42.79 -17.08 7.59
CA LYS A 429 -43.59 -17.70 8.65
C LYS A 429 -44.40 -16.65 9.42
N GLY A 430 -43.77 -15.52 9.76
CA GLY A 430 -44.42 -14.41 10.46
C GLY A 430 -45.50 -13.73 9.62
N ASN A 431 -45.29 -13.63 8.29
CA ASN A 431 -46.27 -13.07 7.37
C ASN A 431 -47.47 -14.00 7.19
N LYS A 432 -47.27 -15.32 7.16
CA LYS A 432 -48.38 -16.30 7.20
C LYS A 432 -49.16 -16.21 8.51
N VAL A 433 -48.46 -16.10 9.65
CA VAL A 433 -49.10 -15.88 10.96
C VAL A 433 -49.87 -14.56 10.98
N ALA A 434 -49.32 -13.48 10.41
CA ALA A 434 -49.96 -12.18 10.32
C ALA A 434 -51.24 -12.20 9.47
N GLU A 435 -51.21 -12.90 8.33
CA GLU A 435 -52.37 -13.08 7.45
C GLU A 435 -53.47 -13.90 8.13
N GLU A 436 -53.12 -15.05 8.71
CA GLU A 436 -54.07 -15.91 9.43
C GLU A 436 -54.64 -15.22 10.68
N LEU A 437 -53.80 -14.49 11.42
CA LEU A 437 -54.22 -13.70 12.58
C LEU A 437 -55.18 -12.57 12.17
N PHE A 438 -54.87 -11.85 11.09
CA PHE A 438 -55.71 -10.76 10.62
C PHE A 438 -57.07 -11.27 10.15
N GLU A 439 -57.12 -12.39 9.41
CA GLU A 439 -58.36 -13.02 8.97
C GLU A 439 -59.21 -13.50 10.17
N LEU A 440 -58.58 -14.14 11.17
CA LEU A 440 -59.28 -14.57 12.38
C LEU A 440 -59.78 -13.39 13.22
N LEU A 441 -59.02 -12.30 13.32
CA LEU A 441 -59.47 -11.08 14.00
C LEU A 441 -60.66 -10.44 13.27
N GLN A 442 -60.65 -10.40 11.93
CA GLN A 442 -61.78 -9.92 11.11
C GLN A 442 -63.04 -10.76 11.31
N ASN A 443 -62.90 -12.09 11.37
CA ASN A 443 -64.01 -13.01 11.62
C ASN A 443 -64.53 -12.96 13.07
N ASN A 444 -63.84 -12.22 13.96
CA ASN A 444 -64.16 -12.08 15.38
C ASN A 444 -64.44 -10.61 15.78
N ASP A 445 -64.88 -9.79 14.82
CA ASP A 445 -65.18 -8.36 15.00
C ASP A 445 -66.31 -8.05 16.00
N HIS A 446 -66.97 -9.07 16.57
CA HIS A 446 -67.97 -8.93 17.63
C HIS A 446 -67.35 -8.81 19.05
N SER A 447 -66.06 -9.14 19.23
CA SER A 447 -65.34 -8.95 20.49
C SER A 447 -64.78 -7.53 20.60
N SER A 448 -64.93 -6.89 21.77
CA SER A 448 -64.33 -5.57 22.05
C SER A 448 -62.81 -5.57 21.94
N THR A 449 -62.18 -6.70 22.28
CA THR A 449 -60.72 -6.87 22.25
C THR A 449 -60.23 -7.02 20.80
N ALA A 450 -60.93 -7.80 19.97
CA ALA A 450 -60.62 -7.94 18.54
C ALA A 450 -60.83 -6.62 17.76
N LEU A 451 -61.91 -5.88 18.02
CA LEU A 451 -62.15 -4.55 17.43
C LEU A 451 -61.06 -3.53 17.78
N SER A 452 -60.59 -3.55 19.03
CA SER A 452 -59.50 -2.67 19.48
C SER A 452 -58.19 -2.97 18.73
N LEU A 453 -57.89 -4.26 18.51
CA LEU A 453 -56.74 -4.70 17.73
C LEU A 453 -56.88 -4.29 16.25
N LEU A 454 -58.01 -4.61 15.61
CA LEU A 454 -58.25 -4.26 14.20
C LEU A 454 -58.17 -2.75 13.94
N LYS A 455 -58.70 -1.92 14.83
CA LYS A 455 -58.64 -0.46 14.70
C LYS A 455 -57.20 0.07 14.76
N LYS A 456 -56.34 -0.55 15.58
CA LYS A 456 -54.94 -0.15 15.72
C LYS A 456 -54.07 -0.71 14.59
N ILE A 457 -54.38 -1.91 14.09
CA ILE A 457 -53.70 -2.57 12.97
C ILE A 457 -54.01 -1.86 11.65
N GLY A 458 -55.27 -1.50 11.39
CA GLY A 458 -55.73 -0.83 10.18
C GLY A 458 -55.71 -1.71 8.91
N SER A 459 -54.55 -2.29 8.58
CA SER A 459 -54.35 -3.21 7.45
C SER A 459 -53.38 -4.35 7.81
N VAL A 460 -53.45 -5.46 7.08
CA VAL A 460 -52.56 -6.61 7.28
C VAL A 460 -51.08 -6.25 7.14
N GLU A 461 -50.74 -5.22 6.35
CA GLU A 461 -49.37 -4.74 6.16
C GLU A 461 -48.71 -4.28 7.47
N ALA A 462 -49.49 -3.76 8.43
CA ALA A 462 -48.96 -3.34 9.73
C ALA A 462 -48.49 -4.53 10.60
N LEU A 463 -48.99 -5.75 10.33
CA LEU A 463 -48.58 -6.97 11.02
C LEU A 463 -47.43 -7.71 10.33
N LYS A 464 -47.25 -7.51 9.02
CA LYS A 464 -46.19 -8.18 8.23
C LYS A 464 -44.80 -7.71 8.65
N PHE A 465 -43.84 -8.61 8.59
CA PHE A 465 -42.43 -8.36 8.80
C PHE A 465 -41.76 -8.05 7.46
N LYS A 466 -40.86 -7.06 7.47
CA LYS A 466 -40.06 -6.63 6.31
C LYS A 466 -38.62 -6.41 6.74
N SER A 467 -37.69 -6.54 5.80
CA SER A 467 -36.30 -6.14 5.96
C SER A 467 -36.17 -4.67 5.56
N SER A 468 -35.79 -3.81 6.52
CA SER A 468 -35.65 -2.37 6.29
C SER A 468 -34.24 -2.01 5.81
N TRP A 469 -34.16 -1.22 4.74
CA TRP A 469 -32.93 -0.80 4.08
C TRP A 469 -32.91 0.71 3.79
N LEU A 470 -31.72 1.30 3.88
CA LEU A 470 -31.37 2.63 3.37
C LEU A 470 -30.35 2.45 2.24
N VAL A 471 -30.56 3.09 1.10
CA VAL A 471 -29.64 2.98 -0.06
C VAL A 471 -29.11 4.36 -0.42
N GLY A 472 -27.79 4.53 -0.46
CA GLY A 472 -27.15 5.83 -0.73
C GLY A 472 -25.86 5.70 -1.51
N SER A 473 -25.28 6.84 -1.88
CA SER A 473 -23.96 6.92 -2.51
C SER A 473 -22.85 7.11 -1.48
N ASP A 474 -21.61 7.00 -1.93
CA ASP A 474 -20.41 7.26 -1.14
C ASP A 474 -20.31 8.69 -0.59
N ALA A 475 -21.16 9.62 -1.02
CA ALA A 475 -21.26 10.96 -0.43
C ALA A 475 -21.56 10.92 1.09
N TRP A 476 -22.25 9.89 1.58
CA TRP A 476 -22.53 9.71 3.01
C TRP A 476 -21.28 9.37 3.84
N SER A 477 -20.12 9.16 3.20
CA SER A 477 -18.85 8.81 3.85
C SER A 477 -17.96 9.99 4.24
N TYR A 478 -18.20 11.19 3.72
CA TYR A 478 -17.27 12.31 3.87
C TYR A 478 -17.31 12.94 5.28
N ASP A 479 -18.50 13.13 5.86
CA ASP A 479 -18.66 13.64 7.23
C ASP A 479 -19.35 12.64 8.17
N LEU A 480 -18.58 11.64 8.61
CA LEU A 480 -19.03 10.62 9.56
C LEU A 480 -19.36 11.17 10.97
N GLY A 481 -18.94 12.39 11.32
CA GLY A 481 -19.10 12.95 12.67
C GLY A 481 -20.46 13.60 12.93
N GLN A 482 -21.16 14.04 11.88
CA GLN A 482 -22.47 14.70 11.93
C GLN A 482 -23.51 14.08 10.96
N SER A 483 -23.21 12.92 10.35
CA SER A 483 -24.09 12.28 9.35
C SER A 483 -25.15 11.34 9.94
N GLY A 484 -26.21 11.11 9.17
CA GLY A 484 -27.22 10.09 9.46
C GLY A 484 -26.67 8.67 9.62
N VAL A 485 -25.52 8.35 9.02
CA VAL A 485 -24.83 7.05 9.22
C VAL A 485 -24.39 6.87 10.68
N HIS A 486 -23.86 7.92 11.31
CA HIS A 486 -23.52 7.92 12.74
C HIS A 486 -24.75 7.65 13.61
N HIS A 487 -25.86 8.34 13.35
CA HIS A 487 -27.09 8.18 14.11
C HIS A 487 -27.68 6.77 14.01
N VAL A 488 -27.62 6.15 12.82
CA VAL A 488 -28.05 4.77 12.63
C VAL A 488 -27.16 3.81 13.44
N LEU A 489 -25.84 3.92 13.34
CA LEU A 489 -24.90 3.06 14.08
C LEU A 489 -25.05 3.20 15.61
N ALA A 490 -25.18 4.44 16.09
CA ALA A 490 -25.34 4.76 17.51
C ALA A 490 -26.69 4.28 18.08
N SER A 491 -27.72 4.15 17.25
CA SER A 491 -29.05 3.72 17.69
C SER A 491 -29.12 2.25 18.10
N ASN A 492 -28.19 1.42 17.59
CA ASN A 492 -28.20 -0.04 17.74
C ASN A 492 -29.50 -0.70 17.24
N GLU A 493 -30.20 -0.06 16.31
CA GLU A 493 -31.44 -0.56 15.73
C GLU A 493 -31.18 -1.54 14.59
N ASN A 494 -32.11 -2.47 14.36
CA ASN A 494 -32.03 -3.43 13.25
C ASN A 494 -32.44 -2.78 11.92
N ILE A 495 -31.50 -2.08 11.30
CA ILE A 495 -31.66 -1.43 9.99
C ILE A 495 -30.37 -1.62 9.17
N ASN A 496 -30.54 -1.86 7.87
CA ASN A 496 -29.44 -2.10 6.95
C ASN A 496 -29.16 -0.86 6.09
N ILE A 497 -27.89 -0.53 5.87
CA ILE A 497 -27.44 0.55 4.99
C ILE A 497 -26.63 -0.07 3.84
N LEU A 498 -26.99 0.25 2.60
CA LEU A 498 -26.22 -0.03 1.40
C LEU A 498 -25.64 1.29 0.87
N ILE A 499 -24.32 1.40 0.80
CA ILE A 499 -23.59 2.56 0.27
C ILE A 499 -22.91 2.14 -1.03
N ILE A 500 -23.21 2.80 -2.14
CA ILE A 500 -22.64 2.50 -3.46
C ILE A 500 -21.51 3.49 -3.78
N ASP A 501 -20.32 2.97 -4.03
CA ASP A 501 -19.14 3.74 -4.44
C ASP A 501 -18.92 3.63 -5.95
N SER A 502 -18.97 4.77 -6.64
CA SER A 502 -18.94 4.83 -8.09
C SER A 502 -17.60 5.28 -8.69
N ASP A 503 -16.58 5.54 -7.88
CA ASP A 503 -15.34 6.15 -8.37
C ASP A 503 -14.41 5.17 -9.12
N PRO A 504 -13.99 5.51 -10.37
CA PRO A 504 -13.05 4.69 -11.12
C PRO A 504 -11.67 4.64 -10.49
N TYR A 505 -11.03 3.49 -10.62
CA TYR A 505 -9.69 3.22 -10.12
C TYR A 505 -8.64 4.23 -10.61
N ASP A 506 -8.66 4.59 -11.91
CA ASP A 506 -7.65 5.48 -12.53
C ASP A 506 -7.69 6.92 -11.99
N LYS A 507 -8.87 7.42 -11.61
CA LYS A 507 -9.02 8.77 -11.04
C LYS A 507 -8.45 8.87 -9.62
N VAL A 508 -8.49 7.78 -8.85
CA VAL A 508 -8.00 7.75 -7.47
C VAL A 508 -6.48 7.68 -7.40
N LYS A 509 -5.85 7.04 -8.39
CA LYS A 509 -4.39 7.02 -8.55
C LYS A 509 -3.79 8.40 -8.87
N ALA A 510 -4.56 9.28 -9.52
CA ALA A 510 -4.16 10.63 -9.88
C ALA A 510 -4.46 11.67 -8.78
N SER A 511 -5.36 11.37 -7.84
CA SER A 511 -5.87 12.32 -6.83
C SER A 511 -5.19 12.22 -5.45
N GLU A 512 -4.13 11.42 -5.31
CA GLU A 512 -3.42 11.12 -4.04
C GLU A 512 -2.91 12.34 -3.25
N ILE A 513 -3.07 13.57 -3.75
CA ILE A 513 -2.47 14.78 -3.16
C ILE A 513 -3.47 15.76 -2.49
N LYS A 514 -4.82 15.71 -2.66
CA LYS A 514 -5.66 16.87 -2.22
C LYS A 514 -6.92 16.71 -1.33
N SER A 515 -7.57 15.57 -1.14
CA SER A 515 -8.44 15.34 0.04
C SER A 515 -8.68 13.84 0.24
N ARG A 516 -8.50 13.33 1.46
CA ARG A 516 -8.66 11.90 1.77
C ARG A 516 -10.09 11.62 2.25
N LYS A 517 -10.83 10.82 1.49
CA LYS A 517 -12.11 10.22 1.86
C LYS A 517 -12.00 9.44 3.18
N LYS A 518 -12.94 9.63 4.12
CA LYS A 518 -13.00 8.88 5.39
C LYS A 518 -13.61 7.50 5.15
N ASP A 519 -13.11 6.47 5.83
CA ASP A 519 -13.56 5.10 5.59
C ASP A 519 -14.71 4.68 6.52
N VAL A 520 -15.92 4.63 5.96
CA VAL A 520 -17.15 4.27 6.68
C VAL A 520 -17.10 2.84 7.22
N GLY A 521 -16.47 1.92 6.50
CA GLY A 521 -16.38 0.53 6.93
C GLY A 521 -15.57 0.41 8.21
N LEU A 522 -14.41 1.08 8.25
CA LEU A 522 -13.59 1.14 9.46
C LEU A 522 -14.28 1.85 10.61
N TYR A 523 -14.98 2.94 10.31
CA TYR A 523 -15.77 3.69 11.28
C TYR A 523 -16.87 2.83 11.93
N ALA A 524 -17.63 2.08 11.14
CA ALA A 524 -18.65 1.16 11.63
C ALA A 524 -18.06 0.00 12.43
N MET A 525 -16.90 -0.53 12.01
CA MET A 525 -16.15 -1.52 12.77
C MET A 525 -15.62 -0.97 14.11
N ASN A 526 -15.39 0.34 14.24
CA ASN A 526 -14.99 1.00 15.49
C ASN A 526 -16.13 1.08 16.51
N PHE A 527 -17.38 1.19 16.05
CA PHE A 527 -18.56 1.15 16.91
C PHE A 527 -18.74 -0.21 17.60
N GLY A 528 -18.34 -1.31 16.94
CA GLY A 528 -18.27 -2.66 17.54
C GLY A 528 -19.61 -3.36 17.74
N ASN A 529 -20.73 -2.73 17.38
CA ASN A 529 -22.08 -3.28 17.44
C ASN A 529 -22.75 -3.43 16.06
N ALA A 530 -22.01 -3.20 14.97
CA ALA A 530 -22.53 -3.23 13.62
C ALA A 530 -21.92 -4.34 12.76
N TYR A 531 -22.74 -4.97 11.92
CA TYR A 531 -22.25 -5.84 10.84
C TYR A 531 -21.73 -4.96 9.70
N VAL A 532 -20.56 -5.29 9.16
CA VAL A 532 -19.94 -4.51 8.08
C VAL A 532 -19.50 -5.43 6.96
N ALA A 533 -19.87 -5.12 5.72
CA ALA A 533 -19.39 -5.85 4.55
C ALA A 533 -18.94 -4.91 3.44
N SER A 534 -17.90 -5.31 2.71
CA SER A 534 -17.48 -4.71 1.46
C SER A 534 -17.73 -5.70 0.33
N VAL A 535 -18.48 -5.27 -0.69
CA VAL A 535 -19.04 -6.12 -1.76
C VAL A 535 -18.79 -5.51 -3.14
N ALA A 536 -18.72 -6.36 -4.16
CA ALA A 536 -18.63 -5.94 -5.56
C ALA A 536 -19.37 -6.94 -6.46
N VAL A 537 -20.54 -6.55 -6.99
CA VAL A 537 -21.47 -7.43 -7.74
C VAL A 537 -20.80 -8.10 -8.94
N TYR A 538 -19.95 -7.36 -9.66
CA TYR A 538 -19.27 -7.85 -10.86
C TYR A 538 -17.96 -8.60 -10.57
N SER A 539 -17.49 -8.60 -9.32
CA SER A 539 -16.32 -9.39 -8.90
C SER A 539 -16.74 -10.71 -8.25
N SER A 540 -17.66 -10.67 -7.28
CA SER A 540 -18.17 -11.88 -6.62
C SER A 540 -19.64 -11.75 -6.26
N TYR A 541 -20.50 -12.26 -7.15
CA TYR A 541 -21.95 -12.32 -6.93
C TYR A 541 -22.32 -13.18 -5.71
N THR A 542 -21.59 -14.27 -5.46
CA THR A 542 -21.86 -15.17 -4.33
C THR A 542 -21.56 -14.49 -2.98
N GLN A 543 -20.49 -13.69 -2.93
CA GLN A 543 -20.15 -12.94 -1.72
C GLN A 543 -21.17 -11.84 -1.45
N LEU A 544 -21.63 -11.13 -2.49
CA LEU A 544 -22.72 -10.15 -2.38
C LEU A 544 -23.98 -10.77 -1.75
N LEU A 545 -24.44 -11.91 -2.29
CA LEU A 545 -25.62 -12.61 -1.77
C LEU A 545 -25.44 -13.00 -0.30
N THR A 546 -24.27 -13.54 0.04
CA THR A 546 -23.94 -13.95 1.41
C THR A 546 -23.98 -12.75 2.35
N SER A 547 -23.37 -11.63 1.95
CA SER A 547 -23.35 -10.39 2.73
C SER A 547 -24.74 -9.80 2.96
N PHE A 548 -25.63 -9.84 1.95
CA PHE A 548 -27.01 -9.36 2.09
C PHE A 548 -27.82 -10.24 3.05
N VAL A 549 -27.65 -11.55 2.97
CA VAL A 549 -28.30 -12.50 3.88
C VAL A 549 -27.76 -12.34 5.31
N GLU A 550 -26.45 -12.24 5.50
CA GLU A 550 -25.84 -12.06 6.82
C GLU A 550 -26.25 -10.72 7.46
N ALA A 551 -26.26 -9.62 6.68
CA ALA A 551 -26.74 -8.32 7.15
C ALA A 551 -28.21 -8.35 7.61
N SER A 552 -29.09 -8.98 6.82
CA SER A 552 -30.51 -9.14 7.19
C SER A 552 -30.73 -10.03 8.42
N LYS A 553 -29.82 -10.97 8.69
CA LYS A 553 -29.88 -11.85 9.88
C LYS A 553 -29.34 -11.17 11.13
N PHE A 554 -28.46 -10.19 10.97
CA PHE A 554 -27.81 -9.50 12.08
C PHE A 554 -28.83 -8.69 12.90
N VAL A 555 -28.80 -8.86 14.23
CA VAL A 555 -29.72 -8.16 15.15
C VAL A 555 -29.05 -6.88 15.63
N GLY A 556 -29.01 -5.87 14.76
CA GLY A 556 -28.36 -4.59 14.98
C GLY A 556 -28.16 -3.84 13.66
N PRO A 557 -27.43 -2.71 13.68
CA PRO A 557 -27.18 -1.95 12.46
C PRO A 557 -26.22 -2.70 11.54
N SER A 558 -26.49 -2.67 10.24
CA SER A 558 -25.65 -3.31 9.22
C SER A 558 -25.23 -2.28 8.16
N ILE A 559 -23.97 -2.30 7.74
CA ILE A 559 -23.44 -1.45 6.67
C ILE A 559 -22.80 -2.31 5.57
N ILE A 560 -23.22 -2.09 4.33
CA ILE A 560 -22.68 -2.76 3.16
C ILE A 560 -22.14 -1.73 2.18
N LEU A 561 -20.84 -1.75 1.95
CA LEU A 561 -20.13 -0.91 1.00
C LEU A 561 -20.03 -1.63 -0.34
N ALA A 562 -20.64 -1.08 -1.39
CA ALA A 562 -20.78 -1.73 -2.69
C ALA A 562 -20.00 -0.98 -3.78
N TYR A 563 -19.06 -1.65 -4.45
CA TYR A 563 -18.25 -1.04 -5.50
C TYR A 563 -18.91 -1.12 -6.88
N LEU A 564 -19.01 0.00 -7.59
CA LEU A 564 -19.58 0.10 -8.93
C LEU A 564 -18.87 1.18 -9.78
N PRO A 565 -17.58 1.00 -10.12
CA PRO A 565 -16.82 2.01 -10.85
C PRO A 565 -17.34 2.21 -12.27
N TYR A 566 -17.63 3.46 -12.63
CA TYR A 566 -17.89 3.87 -14.02
C TYR A 566 -17.25 5.22 -14.34
N ASN A 567 -16.68 5.32 -15.54
CA ASN A 567 -16.05 6.53 -16.07
C ASN A 567 -17.10 7.51 -16.60
N SER A 568 -18.20 6.97 -17.13
CA SER A 568 -19.31 7.70 -17.72
C SER A 568 -20.62 6.93 -17.50
N GLU A 569 -21.74 7.64 -17.34
CA GLU A 569 -23.09 7.05 -17.22
C GLU A 569 -23.53 6.29 -18.49
N ARG A 570 -22.72 6.36 -19.56
CA ARG A 570 -22.92 5.65 -20.83
C ARG A 570 -22.09 4.37 -20.93
N ASP A 571 -21.28 4.05 -19.93
CA ASP A 571 -20.44 2.85 -19.93
C ASP A 571 -21.31 1.60 -20.00
N THR A 572 -20.86 0.63 -20.78
CA THR A 572 -21.54 -0.65 -20.89
C THR A 572 -21.34 -1.48 -19.61
N PRO A 573 -22.27 -2.38 -19.25
CA PRO A 573 -22.09 -3.29 -18.12
C PRO A 573 -20.79 -4.12 -18.18
N LEU A 574 -20.26 -4.35 -19.39
CA LEU A 574 -18.99 -5.05 -19.59
C LEU A 574 -17.78 -4.19 -19.20
N GLU A 575 -17.83 -2.89 -19.47
CA GLU A 575 -16.78 -1.94 -19.06
C GLU A 575 -16.78 -1.76 -17.55
N VAL A 576 -17.97 -1.55 -16.96
CA VAL A 576 -18.14 -1.51 -15.50
C VAL A 576 -17.65 -2.80 -14.84
N LEU A 577 -17.93 -3.97 -15.43
CA LEU A 577 -17.43 -5.26 -14.94
C LEU A 577 -15.91 -5.34 -14.96
N LYS A 578 -15.28 -4.92 -16.06
CA LYS A 578 -13.81 -4.93 -16.19
C LYS A 578 -13.16 -4.04 -15.15
N GLU A 579 -13.65 -2.81 -14.99
CA GLU A 579 -13.15 -1.87 -13.99
C GLU A 579 -13.37 -2.37 -12.57
N THR A 580 -14.55 -2.93 -12.27
CA THR A 580 -14.85 -3.53 -10.95
C THR A 580 -13.87 -4.66 -10.64
N LYS A 581 -13.59 -5.51 -11.63
CA LYS A 581 -12.67 -6.64 -11.48
C LYS A 581 -11.24 -6.14 -11.27
N ILE A 582 -10.79 -5.14 -12.02
CA ILE A 582 -9.47 -4.49 -11.83
C ILE A 582 -9.36 -3.88 -10.43
N GLY A 583 -10.38 -3.14 -9.96
CA GLY A 583 -10.36 -2.53 -8.62
C GLY A 583 -10.31 -3.55 -7.48
N VAL A 584 -10.99 -4.70 -7.62
CA VAL A 584 -10.96 -5.78 -6.61
C VAL A 584 -9.71 -6.66 -6.72
N GLU A 585 -9.17 -6.89 -7.92
CA GLU A 585 -7.95 -7.69 -8.09
C GLU A 585 -6.68 -6.88 -7.78
N SER A 586 -6.71 -5.56 -7.99
CA SER A 586 -5.54 -4.68 -7.77
C SER A 586 -5.23 -4.39 -6.30
N GLY A 587 -6.16 -4.66 -5.39
CA GLY A 587 -6.02 -4.24 -4.00
C GLY A 587 -6.96 -3.11 -3.57
N TYR A 588 -7.40 -2.30 -4.54
CA TYR A 588 -8.03 -1.03 -4.24
C TYR A 588 -9.33 -1.16 -3.46
N TRP A 589 -10.18 -2.11 -3.83
CA TRP A 589 -11.45 -2.39 -3.16
C TRP A 589 -11.46 -3.79 -2.54
N PRO A 590 -11.03 -3.96 -1.28
CA PRO A 590 -11.02 -5.26 -0.63
C PRO A 590 -12.44 -5.73 -0.31
N LEU A 591 -12.76 -6.99 -0.63
CA LEU A 591 -14.03 -7.62 -0.25
C LEU A 591 -13.87 -8.29 1.10
N TYR A 592 -14.64 -7.88 2.10
CA TYR A 592 -14.55 -8.41 3.46
C TYR A 592 -15.91 -8.39 4.15
N ARG A 593 -16.03 -9.11 5.26
CA ARG A 593 -17.18 -9.14 6.16
C ARG A 593 -16.72 -9.14 7.60
N PHE A 594 -17.42 -8.39 8.44
CA PHE A 594 -17.17 -8.25 9.87
C PHE A 594 -18.47 -8.45 10.62
N ASN A 595 -18.50 -9.43 11.52
CA ASN A 595 -19.62 -9.70 12.41
C ASN A 595 -19.12 -9.67 13.87
N PRO A 596 -19.47 -8.65 14.66
CA PRO A 596 -18.99 -8.50 16.02
C PRO A 596 -19.57 -9.52 17.01
N TYR A 597 -20.59 -10.28 16.63
CA TYR A 597 -21.29 -11.23 17.51
C TYR A 597 -20.86 -12.70 17.29
N GLU A 598 -19.85 -12.95 16.46
CA GLU A 598 -19.27 -14.30 16.30
C GLU A 598 -18.44 -14.69 17.53
N GLU A 599 -18.64 -15.92 18.04
CA GLU A 599 -17.94 -16.42 19.24
C GLU A 599 -16.48 -16.81 18.97
N ARG A 600 -16.12 -17.03 17.70
CA ARG A 600 -14.76 -17.40 17.30
C ARG A 600 -14.06 -16.22 16.63
N ASP A 601 -12.90 -15.85 17.16
CA ASP A 601 -12.08 -14.72 16.70
C ASP A 601 -11.74 -14.78 15.18
N ASP A 602 -11.64 -15.98 14.59
CA ASP A 602 -11.37 -16.18 13.16
C ASP A 602 -12.60 -15.96 12.27
N GLN A 603 -13.81 -15.91 12.86
CA GLN A 603 -15.07 -15.67 12.15
C GLN A 603 -15.59 -14.25 12.32
N VAL A 604 -15.08 -13.51 13.30
CA VAL A 604 -15.40 -12.09 13.53
C VAL A 604 -15.05 -11.23 12.32
N PHE A 605 -13.94 -11.51 11.64
CA PHE A 605 -13.53 -10.81 10.42
C PHE A 605 -13.12 -11.81 9.34
N LYS A 606 -13.82 -11.79 8.20
CA LYS A 606 -13.59 -12.65 7.03
C LYS A 606 -13.17 -11.79 5.85
N LEU A 607 -12.02 -12.10 5.27
CA LEU A 607 -11.57 -11.49 4.01
C LEU A 607 -11.98 -12.40 2.85
N ASP A 608 -12.79 -11.88 1.93
CA ASP A 608 -13.33 -12.63 0.80
C ASP A 608 -12.62 -12.32 -0.54
N SER A 609 -11.84 -11.23 -0.63
CA SER A 609 -11.03 -10.95 -1.83
C SER A 609 -9.78 -11.82 -1.85
N SER A 610 -9.47 -12.37 -3.03
CA SER A 610 -8.38 -13.32 -3.22
C SER A 610 -6.97 -12.70 -3.23
N VAL A 611 -6.83 -11.38 -3.42
CA VAL A 611 -5.53 -10.72 -3.68
C VAL A 611 -5.10 -9.67 -2.65
N ILE A 612 -5.92 -9.27 -1.68
CA ILE A 612 -5.69 -7.97 -1.01
C ILE A 612 -5.31 -8.10 0.45
N LYS A 613 -4.07 -8.47 0.77
CA LYS A 613 -3.58 -8.42 2.16
C LYS A 613 -2.65 -7.26 2.45
N GLN A 614 -1.83 -6.81 1.51
CA GLN A 614 -0.95 -5.66 1.72
C GLN A 614 -1.77 -4.36 1.87
N GLN A 615 -2.69 -4.09 0.93
CA GLN A 615 -3.51 -2.87 1.00
C GLN A 615 -4.63 -2.93 2.05
N LEU A 616 -5.14 -4.13 2.41
CA LEU A 616 -6.04 -4.29 3.56
C LEU A 616 -5.29 -4.09 4.87
N LYS A 617 -4.05 -4.58 4.97
CA LYS A 617 -3.17 -4.31 6.10
C LYS A 617 -2.88 -2.81 6.19
N ASP A 618 -2.49 -2.17 5.10
CA ASP A 618 -2.30 -0.71 5.04
C ASP A 618 -3.59 0.07 5.35
N PHE A 619 -4.76 -0.48 4.99
CA PHE A 619 -6.08 0.07 5.29
C PHE A 619 -6.42 -0.03 6.79
N LEU A 620 -6.17 -1.17 7.42
CA LEU A 620 -6.43 -1.44 8.84
C LEU A 620 -5.34 -0.87 9.77
N ASP A 621 -4.11 -0.67 9.26
CA ASP A 621 -2.97 -0.07 9.96
C ASP A 621 -3.11 1.46 10.06
N ARG A 622 -3.87 2.11 9.16
CA ARG A 622 -4.09 3.57 9.13
C ARG A 622 -4.68 4.15 10.43
N GLU A 623 -5.39 3.37 11.25
CA GLU A 623 -5.92 3.81 12.56
C GLU A 623 -5.48 2.94 13.75
N ASN A 624 -4.25 2.43 13.76
CA ASN A 624 -3.63 1.81 14.95
C ASN A 624 -4.40 0.60 15.56
N LYS A 625 -5.34 0.01 14.82
CA LYS A 625 -6.24 -1.02 15.34
C LYS A 625 -5.74 -2.45 15.10
N LEU A 626 -4.93 -2.67 14.06
CA LEU A 626 -4.27 -3.97 13.84
C LEU A 626 -3.34 -4.31 15.02
N THR A 627 -2.70 -3.30 15.61
CA THR A 627 -1.91 -3.44 16.84
C THR A 627 -2.77 -3.85 18.04
N LEU A 628 -3.96 -3.26 18.23
CA LEU A 628 -4.86 -3.56 19.35
C LEU A 628 -5.60 -4.91 19.21
N LEU A 629 -5.96 -5.31 17.99
CA LEU A 629 -6.60 -6.61 17.70
C LEU A 629 -5.57 -7.76 17.68
N ALA A 630 -4.38 -7.53 17.10
CA ALA A 630 -3.28 -8.51 17.12
C ALA A 630 -2.67 -8.67 18.52
N GLN A 631 -2.73 -7.65 19.39
CA GLN A 631 -2.36 -7.77 20.80
C GLN A 631 -3.39 -8.58 21.61
N LYS A 632 -4.67 -8.58 21.22
CA LYS A 632 -5.72 -9.37 21.88
C LYS A 632 -5.75 -10.84 21.45
N SER A 633 -5.39 -11.16 20.20
CA SER A 633 -5.43 -12.53 19.68
C SER A 633 -4.14 -12.92 18.93
N PRO A 634 -3.21 -13.65 19.58
CA PRO A 634 -1.96 -14.12 18.98
C PRO A 634 -2.16 -15.10 17.81
N GLU A 635 -3.30 -15.80 17.76
CA GLU A 635 -3.66 -16.71 16.67
C GLU A 635 -4.11 -15.96 15.41
N LEU A 636 -4.83 -14.83 15.54
CA LEU A 636 -5.18 -13.97 14.41
C LEU A 636 -3.92 -13.42 13.72
N ALA A 637 -2.92 -13.00 14.49
CA ALA A 637 -1.61 -12.57 13.98
C ALA A 637 -0.84 -13.71 13.26
N ARG A 638 -1.06 -14.96 13.70
CA ARG A 638 -0.47 -16.17 13.09
C ARG A 638 -1.21 -16.60 11.82
N ASN A 639 -2.53 -16.53 11.82
CA ASN A 639 -3.40 -16.85 10.68
C ASN A 639 -3.28 -15.80 9.57
N LEU A 640 -3.12 -14.51 9.91
CA LEU A 640 -2.76 -13.45 8.96
C LEU A 640 -1.38 -13.69 8.32
N LYS A 641 -0.40 -14.19 9.08
CA LYS A 641 0.92 -14.59 8.56
C LYS A 641 0.91 -15.87 7.73
N HIS A 642 0.04 -16.83 8.05
CA HIS A 642 0.00 -18.14 7.37
C HIS A 642 -0.93 -18.18 6.14
N SER A 643 -1.96 -17.35 6.10
CA SER A 643 -2.90 -17.28 4.97
C SER A 643 -2.37 -16.42 3.81
N ALA A 644 -1.10 -16.01 3.86
CA ALA A 644 -0.45 -15.03 3.01
C ALA A 644 0.21 -15.62 1.74
N SER A 645 -0.02 -16.89 1.42
CA SER A 645 0.74 -17.60 0.40
C SER A 645 -0.02 -17.66 -0.93
N ASP A 646 0.41 -16.84 -1.90
CA ASP A 646 1.08 -17.19 -3.16
C ASP A 646 0.83 -18.56 -3.85
N ALA A 647 0.14 -19.54 -3.26
CA ALA A 647 0.01 -20.87 -3.83
C ALA A 647 -1.05 -20.94 -4.93
N ILE A 648 -2.20 -20.25 -4.81
CA ILE A 648 -3.34 -20.43 -5.74
C ILE A 648 -3.18 -19.61 -7.03
N GLN A 649 -2.70 -18.37 -6.94
CA GLN A 649 -2.46 -17.49 -8.10
C GLN A 649 -1.28 -18.00 -8.94
N LEU A 650 -0.21 -18.42 -8.27
CA LEU A 650 1.02 -18.92 -8.89
C LEU A 650 0.82 -20.33 -9.47
N LYS A 651 -0.13 -21.13 -8.94
CA LYS A 651 -0.67 -22.34 -9.57
C LYS A 651 -1.40 -22.02 -10.88
N GLN A 652 -2.28 -21.00 -10.92
CA GLN A 652 -3.04 -20.65 -12.13
C GLN A 652 -2.13 -20.06 -13.22
N ASP A 653 -1.18 -19.20 -12.86
CA ASP A 653 -0.23 -18.60 -13.80
C ASP A 653 0.78 -19.61 -14.32
N ARG A 654 1.24 -20.57 -13.49
CA ARG A 654 2.06 -21.70 -13.97
C ARG A 654 1.25 -22.66 -14.84
N ARG A 655 -0.03 -22.86 -14.59
CA ARG A 655 -0.93 -23.69 -15.42
C ARG A 655 -1.19 -23.03 -16.77
N ALA A 656 -1.37 -21.71 -16.79
CA ALA A 656 -1.47 -20.92 -18.01
C ALA A 656 -0.15 -20.93 -18.79
N LYS A 657 1.00 -20.81 -18.11
CA LYS A 657 2.33 -20.90 -18.73
C LYS A 657 2.64 -22.30 -19.25
N ALA A 658 2.31 -23.36 -18.51
CA ALA A 658 2.48 -24.75 -18.96
C ALA A 658 1.54 -25.13 -20.11
N ALA A 659 0.31 -24.58 -20.12
CA ALA A 659 -0.63 -24.71 -21.24
C ALA A 659 -0.16 -23.91 -22.48
N PHE A 660 0.46 -22.75 -22.26
CA PHE A 660 1.07 -21.91 -23.29
C PHE A 660 2.33 -22.54 -23.88
N ASP A 661 3.19 -23.15 -23.06
CA ASP A 661 4.36 -23.92 -23.48
C ASP A 661 3.94 -25.22 -24.21
N GLN A 662 2.83 -25.85 -23.79
CA GLN A 662 2.18 -26.96 -24.52
C GLN A 662 1.69 -26.58 -25.92
N LEU A 663 1.27 -25.33 -26.10
CA LEU A 663 0.85 -24.79 -27.40
C LEU A 663 2.03 -24.47 -28.32
N LEU A 664 3.24 -24.30 -27.75
CA LEU A 664 4.45 -23.91 -28.47
C LEU A 664 5.34 -25.09 -28.91
N GLU A 665 5.28 -26.25 -28.22
CA GLU A 665 6.08 -27.43 -28.58
C GLU A 665 5.22 -28.69 -28.82
N GLY A 666 5.03 -29.03 -30.10
CA GLY A 666 4.49 -30.32 -30.50
C GLY A 666 5.55 -31.42 -30.43
N LEU A 667 5.62 -32.18 -29.34
CA LEU A 667 6.39 -33.42 -29.27
C LEU A 667 5.61 -34.53 -28.54
N SER A 668 5.51 -35.68 -29.21
CA SER A 668 4.71 -36.85 -28.85
C SER A 668 5.49 -37.78 -27.91
N GLY A 669 4.93 -38.06 -26.71
CA GLY A 669 5.46 -39.02 -25.73
C GLY A 669 4.50 -39.20 -24.53
N PRO A 670 4.58 -40.31 -23.77
CA PRO A 670 3.70 -40.55 -22.62
C PRO A 670 3.96 -39.51 -21.49
N PRO A 671 2.91 -39.06 -20.76
CA PRO A 671 3.04 -38.06 -19.72
C PRO A 671 3.73 -38.61 -18.47
N LEU A 672 4.61 -37.80 -17.86
CA LEU A 672 5.25 -38.06 -16.57
C LEU A 672 5.17 -36.82 -15.69
N HIS A 673 4.47 -36.93 -14.56
CA HIS A 673 4.43 -35.86 -13.56
C HIS A 673 5.41 -36.17 -12.43
N ILE A 674 6.16 -35.15 -11.99
CA ILE A 674 7.13 -35.26 -10.91
C ILE A 674 6.78 -34.22 -9.86
N TYR A 675 6.44 -34.68 -8.67
CA TYR A 675 5.96 -33.86 -7.57
C TYR A 675 6.95 -33.88 -6.43
N HIS A 676 7.29 -32.72 -5.87
CA HIS A 676 8.31 -32.62 -4.83
C HIS A 676 7.88 -31.91 -3.56
N ALA A 677 8.48 -32.27 -2.43
CA ALA A 677 8.40 -31.51 -1.18
C ALA A 677 9.80 -31.39 -0.56
N SER A 678 10.23 -30.17 -0.24
CA SER A 678 11.60 -29.86 0.16
C SER A 678 11.78 -28.55 0.95
N ASP A 679 12.06 -28.63 2.26
CA ASP A 679 12.42 -27.43 3.06
C ASP A 679 13.79 -26.84 2.67
N GLY A 680 14.73 -27.70 2.27
CA GLY A 680 16.12 -27.33 1.96
C GLY A 680 16.46 -27.24 0.47
N GLY A 681 15.45 -27.30 -0.42
CA GLY A 681 15.63 -27.32 -1.87
C GLY A 681 16.26 -28.58 -2.50
N ASN A 682 16.82 -29.52 -1.73
CA ASN A 682 17.46 -30.74 -2.26
C ASN A 682 16.49 -31.62 -3.07
N ALA A 683 15.29 -31.90 -2.54
CA ALA A 683 14.32 -32.75 -3.23
C ALA A 683 13.76 -32.06 -4.48
N ALA A 684 13.54 -30.73 -4.39
CA ALA A 684 13.10 -29.90 -5.51
C ALA A 684 14.14 -29.87 -6.66
N ASN A 685 15.43 -29.74 -6.33
CA ASN A 685 16.50 -29.79 -7.33
C ASN A 685 16.61 -31.18 -7.98
N LEU A 686 16.47 -32.25 -7.19
CA LEU A 686 16.47 -33.61 -7.72
C LEU A 686 15.28 -33.86 -8.67
N ALA A 687 14.09 -33.37 -8.33
CA ALA A 687 12.90 -33.46 -9.17
C ALA A 687 13.06 -32.71 -10.50
N LYS A 688 13.62 -31.49 -10.48
CA LYS A 688 13.94 -30.74 -11.71
C LYS A 688 14.94 -31.49 -12.58
N ARG A 689 15.99 -32.05 -11.97
CA ARG A 689 17.01 -32.85 -12.69
C ARG A 689 16.40 -34.09 -13.33
N LEU A 690 15.54 -34.81 -12.60
CA LEU A 690 14.82 -35.97 -13.13
C LEU A 690 13.90 -35.58 -14.30
N GLY A 691 13.17 -34.45 -14.19
CA GLY A 691 12.30 -33.92 -15.24
C GLY A 691 13.07 -33.58 -16.52
N THR A 692 14.16 -32.82 -16.43
CA THR A 692 15.00 -32.50 -17.59
C THR A 692 15.49 -33.77 -18.30
N ARG A 693 15.89 -34.80 -17.54
CA ARG A 693 16.34 -36.08 -18.10
C ARG A 693 15.20 -36.86 -18.75
N ALA A 694 14.01 -36.87 -18.15
CA ALA A 694 12.86 -37.52 -18.74
C ALA A 694 12.42 -36.81 -20.04
N SER A 695 12.46 -35.48 -20.10
CA SER A 695 12.24 -34.72 -21.36
C SER A 695 13.27 -35.06 -22.44
N ALA A 696 14.56 -35.11 -22.07
CA ALA A 696 15.63 -35.52 -22.99
C ALA A 696 15.48 -36.97 -23.50
N ARG A 697 14.74 -37.80 -22.76
CA ARG A 697 14.39 -39.18 -23.13
C ARG A 697 13.08 -39.30 -23.93
N GLY A 698 12.43 -38.18 -24.23
CA GLY A 698 11.20 -38.14 -25.03
C GLY A 698 9.91 -38.29 -24.23
N LEU A 699 9.93 -38.13 -22.90
CA LEU A 699 8.73 -38.11 -22.06
C LEU A 699 8.17 -36.69 -21.96
N LYS A 700 6.85 -36.55 -21.84
CA LYS A 700 6.22 -35.26 -21.58
C LYS A 700 6.22 -34.98 -20.08
N THR A 701 7.21 -34.23 -19.60
CA THR A 701 7.41 -34.07 -18.16
C THR A 701 6.84 -32.78 -17.59
N ILE A 702 6.18 -32.89 -16.45
CA ILE A 702 5.74 -31.73 -15.64
C ILE A 702 6.35 -31.88 -14.24
N VAL A 703 7.00 -30.82 -13.75
CA VAL A 703 7.61 -30.81 -12.41
C VAL A 703 6.95 -29.73 -11.56
N LEU A 704 6.33 -30.12 -10.44
CA LEU A 704 5.59 -29.22 -9.54
C LEU A 704 5.90 -29.48 -8.06
N SER A 705 5.67 -28.48 -7.21
CA SER A 705 5.67 -28.66 -5.76
C SER A 705 4.42 -29.44 -5.33
N MET A 706 4.49 -30.21 -4.24
CA MET A 706 3.33 -30.93 -3.72
C MET A 706 2.22 -29.97 -3.28
N GLU A 707 2.58 -28.79 -2.76
CA GLU A 707 1.62 -27.73 -2.45
C GLU A 707 0.90 -27.19 -3.68
N ASP A 708 1.46 -27.37 -4.88
CA ASP A 708 0.91 -26.90 -6.16
C ASP A 708 -0.18 -27.83 -6.70
N ILE A 709 -0.28 -29.06 -6.20
CA ILE A 709 -1.22 -30.07 -6.70
C ILE A 709 -2.60 -29.89 -6.07
N VAL A 710 -3.65 -30.16 -6.85
CA VAL A 710 -5.03 -30.31 -6.37
C VAL A 710 -5.30 -31.81 -6.28
N LEU A 711 -5.66 -32.31 -5.10
CA LEU A 711 -5.72 -33.74 -4.81
C LEU A 711 -6.72 -34.47 -5.73
N GLU A 712 -7.82 -33.81 -6.07
CA GLU A 712 -8.89 -34.30 -6.92
C GLU A 712 -8.47 -34.51 -8.38
N GLU A 713 -7.32 -33.98 -8.80
CA GLU A 713 -6.78 -34.15 -10.16
C GLU A 713 -5.92 -35.41 -10.30
N LEU A 714 -5.41 -35.98 -9.20
CA LEU A 714 -4.55 -37.17 -9.22
C LEU A 714 -5.15 -38.38 -9.98
N PRO A 715 -6.46 -38.70 -9.89
CA PRO A 715 -7.03 -39.82 -10.64
C PRO A 715 -6.92 -39.67 -12.17
N GLY A 716 -6.78 -38.44 -12.67
CA GLY A 716 -6.62 -38.13 -14.09
C GLY A 716 -5.19 -38.28 -14.61
N GLU A 717 -4.22 -38.52 -13.74
CA GLU A 717 -2.81 -38.65 -14.09
C GLU A 717 -2.40 -40.10 -14.36
N GLU A 718 -1.53 -40.33 -15.36
CA GLU A 718 -1.14 -41.68 -15.79
C GLU A 718 0.15 -42.19 -15.12
N ASN A 719 1.22 -41.39 -15.12
CA ASN A 719 2.50 -41.73 -14.47
C ASN A 719 2.94 -40.58 -13.56
N VAL A 720 3.11 -40.86 -12.27
CA VAL A 720 3.47 -39.86 -11.25
C VAL A 720 4.64 -40.33 -10.39
N VAL A 721 5.62 -39.45 -10.21
CA VAL A 721 6.77 -39.67 -9.32
C VAL A 721 6.74 -38.64 -8.20
N PHE A 722 6.82 -39.10 -6.96
CA PHE A 722 6.93 -38.23 -5.79
C PHE A 722 8.35 -38.24 -5.24
N ILE A 723 8.93 -37.07 -4.97
CA ILE A 723 10.25 -36.93 -4.34
C ILE A 723 10.12 -36.05 -3.10
N THR A 724 10.37 -36.59 -1.91
CA THR A 724 10.19 -35.84 -0.66
C THR A 724 11.38 -35.95 0.28
N SER A 725 11.77 -34.84 0.90
CA SER A 725 12.73 -34.85 2.01
C SER A 725 12.04 -35.07 3.35
N THR A 726 12.79 -35.50 4.36
CA THR A 726 12.27 -35.64 5.73
C THR A 726 12.47 -34.36 6.54
N ALA A 727 11.39 -33.80 7.11
CA ALA A 727 11.45 -32.62 7.98
C ALA A 727 11.31 -33.01 9.46
N GLY A 728 11.99 -32.28 10.35
CA GLY A 728 11.83 -32.40 11.81
C GLY A 728 11.83 -33.86 12.33
N GLN A 729 10.77 -34.23 13.06
CA GLN A 729 10.55 -35.58 13.60
C GLN A 729 9.80 -36.48 12.60
N GLY A 730 10.33 -36.56 11.38
CA GLY A 730 9.74 -37.39 10.32
C GLY A 730 8.42 -36.85 9.75
N GLU A 731 8.25 -35.54 9.77
CA GLU A 731 7.13 -34.82 9.15
C GLU A 731 7.40 -34.56 7.66
N PHE A 732 6.34 -34.29 6.91
CA PHE A 732 6.48 -33.76 5.55
C PHE A 732 7.05 -32.33 5.59
N PRO A 733 7.86 -31.95 4.60
CA PRO A 733 8.28 -30.56 4.40
C PRO A 733 7.08 -29.62 4.25
N GLN A 734 7.31 -28.32 4.51
CA GLN A 734 6.23 -27.33 4.57
C GLN A 734 5.44 -27.24 3.25
N ASP A 735 6.15 -27.33 2.11
CA ASP A 735 5.60 -27.34 0.74
C ASP A 735 4.97 -28.69 0.33
N GLY A 736 4.89 -29.67 1.23
CA GLY A 736 4.17 -30.94 1.02
C GLY A 736 3.17 -31.31 2.12
N LYS A 737 3.13 -30.54 3.22
CA LYS A 737 2.32 -30.85 4.40
C LYS A 737 0.81 -30.81 4.11
N ALA A 738 0.33 -29.76 3.45
CA ALA A 738 -1.08 -29.63 3.11
C ALA A 738 -1.57 -30.76 2.18
N PHE A 739 -0.75 -31.12 1.18
CA PHE A 739 -1.02 -32.24 0.29
C PHE A 739 -1.11 -33.57 1.05
N TRP A 740 -0.16 -33.82 1.95
CA TRP A 740 -0.16 -35.03 2.77
C TRP A 740 -1.37 -35.12 3.71
N ASP A 741 -1.72 -34.03 4.38
CA ASP A 741 -2.87 -33.99 5.30
C ASP A 741 -4.19 -34.22 4.55
N ALA A 742 -4.32 -33.69 3.34
CA ALA A 742 -5.45 -33.95 2.45
C ALA A 742 -5.50 -35.44 2.02
N LEU A 743 -4.42 -35.97 1.45
CA LEU A 743 -4.35 -37.38 0.99
C LEU A 743 -4.58 -38.39 2.14
N LYS A 744 -4.10 -38.06 3.35
CA LYS A 744 -4.29 -38.88 4.55
C LYS A 744 -5.74 -38.89 5.04
N SER A 745 -6.50 -37.82 4.81
CA SER A 745 -7.90 -37.69 5.25
C SER A 745 -8.92 -38.18 4.21
N SER A 746 -8.54 -38.29 2.93
CA SER A 746 -9.45 -38.76 1.86
C SER A 746 -9.81 -40.23 1.98
N THR A 747 -11.10 -40.55 2.06
CA THR A 747 -11.60 -41.94 2.01
C THR A 747 -12.13 -42.34 0.62
N ASP A 748 -12.45 -41.36 -0.23
CA ASP A 748 -13.25 -41.56 -1.45
C ASP A 748 -12.42 -41.34 -2.74
N LEU A 749 -11.09 -41.27 -2.62
CA LEU A 749 -10.18 -41.07 -3.76
C LEU A 749 -9.76 -42.42 -4.35
N ASP A 750 -10.16 -42.70 -5.60
CA ASP A 750 -9.76 -43.89 -6.34
C ASP A 750 -8.59 -43.58 -7.28
N LEU A 751 -7.44 -44.23 -7.06
CA LEU A 751 -6.21 -44.05 -7.84
C LEU A 751 -5.89 -45.27 -8.72
N ALA A 752 -6.86 -46.13 -9.03
CA ALA A 752 -6.64 -47.35 -9.83
C ALA A 752 -5.98 -47.13 -11.20
N SER A 753 -6.16 -45.95 -11.80
CA SER A 753 -5.56 -45.54 -13.09
C SER A 753 -4.14 -44.98 -12.98
N LEU A 754 -3.66 -44.69 -11.76
CA LEU A 754 -2.41 -43.98 -11.51
C LEU A 754 -1.23 -44.95 -11.34
N ASN A 755 -0.22 -44.86 -12.20
CA ASN A 755 1.08 -45.49 -11.95
C ASN A 755 1.96 -44.56 -11.11
N PHE A 756 2.45 -45.00 -9.96
CA PHE A 756 3.24 -44.15 -9.07
C PHE A 756 4.58 -44.75 -8.62
N SER A 757 5.53 -43.89 -8.27
CA SER A 757 6.74 -44.25 -7.53
C SER A 757 7.12 -43.13 -6.56
N VAL A 758 7.78 -43.47 -5.45
CA VAL A 758 8.21 -42.50 -4.43
C VAL A 758 9.71 -42.64 -4.18
N PHE A 759 10.42 -41.51 -4.08
CA PHE A 759 11.80 -41.43 -3.63
C PHE A 759 11.93 -40.52 -2.40
N GLY A 760 12.51 -41.05 -1.32
CA GLY A 760 12.74 -40.31 -0.08
C GLY A 760 14.17 -39.82 0.06
N LEU A 761 14.35 -38.58 0.51
CA LEU A 761 15.63 -38.08 1.03
C LEU A 761 15.56 -37.99 2.55
N GLY A 762 16.48 -38.67 3.23
CA GLY A 762 16.51 -38.70 4.69
C GLY A 762 17.91 -38.98 5.21
N ASP A 763 18.07 -38.83 6.52
CA ASP A 763 19.31 -39.09 7.23
C ASP A 763 19.01 -40.12 8.33
N SER A 764 19.60 -41.31 8.21
CA SER A 764 19.39 -42.41 9.17
C SER A 764 19.97 -42.12 10.57
N ALA A 765 20.88 -41.16 10.69
CA ALA A 765 21.54 -40.76 11.93
C ALA A 765 21.12 -39.37 12.44
N TYR A 766 20.11 -38.74 11.83
CA TYR A 766 19.61 -37.41 12.21
C TYR A 766 19.21 -37.36 13.69
N TRP A 767 18.56 -38.42 14.18
CA TRP A 767 18.15 -38.55 15.58
C TRP A 767 19.12 -39.46 16.35
N PRO A 768 19.62 -39.05 17.52
CA PRO A 768 20.67 -39.78 18.23
C PRO A 768 20.19 -41.03 18.97
N ARG A 769 18.88 -41.21 19.17
CA ARG A 769 18.33 -42.32 19.96
C ARG A 769 17.90 -43.48 19.05
N LYS A 770 18.05 -44.73 19.52
CA LYS A 770 17.73 -45.92 18.73
C LYS A 770 16.24 -46.04 18.41
N GLU A 771 15.40 -45.57 19.33
CA GLU A 771 13.95 -45.50 19.18
C GLU A 771 13.49 -44.57 18.05
N ASP A 772 14.30 -43.58 17.66
CA ASP A 772 13.95 -42.56 16.67
C ASP A 772 14.27 -42.98 15.22
N ALA A 773 14.87 -44.17 15.01
CA ALA A 773 15.22 -44.69 13.68
C ALA A 773 14.02 -44.81 12.73
N HIS A 774 12.81 -44.88 13.28
CA HIS A 774 11.57 -44.94 12.49
C HIS A 774 11.25 -43.63 11.74
N TYR A 775 11.86 -42.51 12.10
CA TYR A 775 11.70 -41.23 11.40
C TYR A 775 12.48 -41.15 10.09
N TYR A 776 13.46 -42.01 9.87
CA TYR A 776 14.26 -42.04 8.64
C TYR A 776 13.38 -42.27 7.41
N ASN A 777 13.38 -41.31 6.46
CA ASN A 777 12.57 -41.33 5.25
C ASN A 777 11.07 -41.54 5.50
N LYS A 778 10.58 -41.15 6.68
CA LYS A 778 9.20 -41.42 7.09
C LYS A 778 8.16 -40.82 6.13
N PRO A 779 8.27 -39.57 5.63
CA PRO A 779 7.33 -39.03 4.66
C PRO A 779 7.19 -39.88 3.39
N ALA A 780 8.30 -40.32 2.82
CA ALA A 780 8.29 -41.17 1.63
C ALA A 780 7.67 -42.55 1.90
N LYS A 781 7.99 -43.16 3.05
CA LYS A 781 7.42 -44.45 3.49
C LYS A 781 5.91 -44.36 3.73
N ASP A 782 5.46 -43.28 4.36
CA ASP A 782 4.05 -43.07 4.68
C ASP A 782 3.26 -42.73 3.40
N LEU A 783 3.82 -41.92 2.50
CA LEU A 783 3.25 -41.61 1.18
C LEU A 783 3.03 -42.86 0.36
N PHE A 784 4.08 -43.68 0.22
CA PHE A 784 4.06 -44.88 -0.61
C PHE A 784 2.95 -45.83 -0.16
N LYS A 785 2.90 -46.14 1.15
CA LYS A 785 1.86 -47.01 1.73
C LYS A 785 0.45 -46.46 1.55
N ARG A 786 0.29 -45.14 1.61
CA ARG A 786 -1.02 -44.50 1.46
C ARG A 786 -1.52 -44.59 0.02
N LEU A 787 -0.64 -44.40 -0.96
CA LEU A 787 -0.97 -44.53 -2.38
C LEU A 787 -1.34 -45.98 -2.74
N GLU A 788 -0.64 -46.98 -2.18
CA GLU A 788 -1.02 -48.40 -2.32
C GLU A 788 -2.42 -48.67 -1.77
N LEU A 789 -2.76 -48.09 -0.60
CA LEU A 789 -4.06 -48.29 0.03
C LEU A 789 -5.21 -47.66 -0.77
N LEU A 790 -4.93 -46.61 -1.56
CA LEU A 790 -5.89 -45.94 -2.45
C LEU A 790 -5.92 -46.57 -3.86
N SER A 791 -5.43 -47.81 -4.00
CA SER A 791 -5.43 -48.61 -5.25
C SER A 791 -4.48 -48.11 -6.35
N GLY A 792 -3.51 -47.25 -6.06
CA GLY A 792 -2.48 -46.87 -7.02
C GLY A 792 -1.63 -48.07 -7.50
N GLN A 793 -1.18 -48.05 -8.75
CA GLN A 793 -0.32 -49.08 -9.32
C GLN A 793 1.16 -48.73 -9.15
N GLU A 794 1.95 -49.61 -8.55
CA GLU A 794 3.38 -49.38 -8.35
C GLU A 794 4.15 -49.45 -9.68
N LEU A 795 4.83 -48.37 -10.03
CA LEU A 795 5.73 -48.31 -11.20
C LEU A 795 7.12 -48.88 -10.86
N VAL A 796 7.71 -48.42 -9.76
CA VAL A 796 8.99 -48.87 -9.19
C VAL A 796 8.88 -48.84 -7.67
N SER A 797 9.57 -49.76 -7.00
CA SER A 797 9.63 -49.84 -5.54
C SER A 797 10.20 -48.58 -4.90
N LEU A 798 9.73 -48.27 -3.69
CA LEU A 798 10.17 -47.15 -2.86
C LEU A 798 11.69 -47.02 -2.82
N GLY A 799 12.22 -45.91 -3.33
CA GLY A 799 13.64 -45.57 -3.24
C GLY A 799 13.93 -44.76 -1.97
N LEU A 800 14.99 -45.12 -1.25
CA LEU A 800 15.42 -44.47 0.00
C LEU A 800 16.85 -43.96 -0.14
N GLY A 801 17.03 -42.64 -0.16
CA GLY A 801 18.33 -41.99 -0.06
C GLY A 801 18.74 -41.76 1.40
N ASP A 802 20.01 -42.02 1.72
CA ASP A 802 20.59 -41.77 3.04
C ASP A 802 21.76 -40.77 2.96
N ASP A 803 21.66 -39.65 3.66
CA ASP A 803 22.76 -38.67 3.77
C ASP A 803 24.00 -39.23 4.49
N GLN A 804 23.89 -40.37 5.18
CA GLN A 804 25.03 -41.03 5.81
C GLN A 804 25.90 -41.84 4.84
N ASP A 805 25.40 -42.16 3.65
CA ASP A 805 26.15 -42.91 2.63
C ASP A 805 27.37 -42.12 2.13
N ALA A 806 28.31 -42.83 1.48
CA ALA A 806 29.56 -42.23 0.97
C ALA A 806 29.29 -41.09 -0.03
N ASP A 807 28.34 -41.31 -0.94
CA ASP A 807 27.88 -40.33 -1.92
C ASP A 807 26.53 -39.71 -1.52
N GLY A 808 26.10 -39.85 -0.26
CA GLY A 808 24.79 -39.40 0.23
C GLY A 808 23.61 -40.09 -0.46
N TYR A 809 22.49 -39.38 -0.59
CA TYR A 809 21.25 -39.89 -1.19
C TYR A 809 21.41 -40.43 -2.63
N GLN A 810 22.47 -40.01 -3.33
CA GLN A 810 22.78 -40.40 -4.71
C GLN A 810 22.99 -41.91 -4.84
N THR A 811 23.49 -42.57 -3.78
CA THR A 811 23.71 -44.03 -3.76
C THR A 811 22.40 -44.79 -4.01
N GLY A 812 21.35 -44.45 -3.25
CA GLY A 812 20.02 -45.02 -3.42
C GLY A 812 19.32 -44.52 -4.70
N TYR A 813 19.52 -43.25 -5.04
CA TYR A 813 18.88 -42.64 -6.22
C TYR A 813 19.35 -43.25 -7.54
N ALA A 814 20.64 -43.52 -7.71
CA ALA A 814 21.19 -44.05 -8.95
C ALA A 814 20.60 -45.43 -9.31
N VAL A 815 20.35 -46.27 -8.30
CA VAL A 815 19.72 -47.59 -8.48
C VAL A 815 18.25 -47.43 -8.84
N TRP A 816 17.53 -46.58 -8.10
CA TRP A 816 16.11 -46.34 -8.29
C TRP A 816 15.79 -45.69 -9.65
N GLU A 817 16.59 -44.70 -10.07
CA GLU A 817 16.42 -43.99 -11.34
C GLU A 817 16.60 -44.92 -12.56
N ALA A 818 17.57 -45.84 -12.50
CA ALA A 818 17.80 -46.80 -13.58
C ALA A 818 16.57 -47.72 -13.80
N GLN A 819 15.95 -48.17 -12.71
CA GLN A 819 14.73 -48.99 -12.75
C GLN A 819 13.54 -48.20 -13.29
N LEU A 820 13.43 -46.91 -12.94
CA LEU A 820 12.39 -46.02 -13.45
C LEU A 820 12.44 -45.89 -14.98
N TRP A 821 13.64 -45.71 -15.56
CA TRP A 821 13.79 -45.61 -17.01
C TRP A 821 13.46 -46.91 -17.75
N GLU A 822 13.75 -48.07 -17.15
CA GLU A 822 13.38 -49.37 -17.70
C GLU A 822 11.86 -49.53 -17.77
N LYS A 823 11.16 -49.19 -16.68
CA LYS A 823 9.70 -49.30 -16.58
C LYS A 823 8.94 -48.32 -17.47
N LEU A 824 9.48 -47.12 -17.67
CA LEU A 824 8.93 -46.13 -18.60
C LEU A 824 9.29 -46.43 -20.07
N GLY A 825 10.07 -47.48 -20.36
CA GLY A 825 10.40 -47.90 -21.73
C GLY A 825 11.41 -47.01 -22.45
N VAL A 826 12.16 -46.16 -21.72
CA VAL A 826 13.08 -45.15 -22.27
C VAL A 826 14.56 -45.39 -21.95
N SER A 827 14.88 -46.57 -21.43
CA SER A 827 16.26 -46.97 -21.07
C SER A 827 17.23 -46.98 -22.27
N GLY A 828 16.73 -47.20 -23.49
CA GLY A 828 17.53 -47.23 -24.73
C GLY A 828 17.84 -45.87 -25.34
N ALA A 829 17.32 -44.76 -24.81
CA ALA A 829 17.56 -43.42 -25.36
C ALA A 829 19.00 -42.96 -25.08
N THR A 830 19.75 -42.64 -26.13
CA THR A 830 21.09 -42.02 -26.02
C THR A 830 20.96 -40.58 -25.55
N VAL A 831 21.05 -40.38 -24.24
CA VAL A 831 21.13 -39.06 -23.60
C VAL A 831 22.59 -38.81 -23.24
N PRO A 832 23.13 -37.61 -23.50
CA PRO A 832 24.49 -37.26 -23.05
C PRO A 832 24.64 -37.46 -21.55
N ASP A 833 25.75 -38.05 -21.12
CA ASP A 833 26.11 -38.08 -19.69
C ASP A 833 26.25 -36.64 -19.19
N GLU A 834 25.74 -36.38 -17.98
CA GLU A 834 25.81 -35.06 -17.36
C GLU A 834 27.29 -34.69 -17.13
N PRO A 835 27.76 -33.54 -17.64
CA PRO A 835 29.09 -33.06 -17.29
C PRO A 835 29.12 -32.83 -15.78
N LYS A 836 30.21 -33.26 -15.13
CA LYS A 836 30.35 -33.10 -13.68
C LYS A 836 30.09 -31.63 -13.28
N PRO A 837 29.34 -31.37 -12.19
CA PRO A 837 29.12 -30.01 -11.72
C PRO A 837 30.44 -29.27 -11.57
N ILE A 838 30.52 -28.08 -12.15
CA ILE A 838 31.72 -27.23 -12.07
C ILE A 838 31.93 -26.86 -10.60
N THR A 839 33.09 -27.24 -10.07
CA THR A 839 33.44 -27.00 -8.68
C THR A 839 34.06 -25.61 -8.49
N ASN A 840 34.14 -25.15 -7.25
CA ASN A 840 34.90 -23.94 -6.92
C ASN A 840 36.38 -24.05 -7.34
N GLU A 841 36.94 -25.25 -7.40
CA GLU A 841 38.31 -25.45 -7.86
C GLU A 841 38.42 -25.23 -9.38
N ASP A 842 37.45 -25.75 -10.14
CA ASP A 842 37.38 -25.55 -11.59
C ASP A 842 37.24 -24.06 -11.94
N ILE A 843 36.38 -23.33 -11.21
CA ILE A 843 36.21 -21.87 -11.37
C ILE A 843 37.55 -21.14 -11.11
N LYS A 844 38.26 -21.48 -10.03
CA LYS A 844 39.56 -20.86 -9.73
C LYS A 844 40.60 -21.12 -10.83
N ILE A 845 40.67 -22.35 -11.32
CA ILE A 845 41.60 -22.75 -12.39
C ILE A 845 41.28 -21.98 -13.68
N ALA A 846 40.00 -21.88 -14.04
CA ALA A 846 39.55 -21.20 -15.26
C ALA A 846 39.70 -19.67 -15.18
N SER A 847 39.65 -19.09 -13.99
CA SER A 847 39.56 -17.64 -13.79
C SER A 847 40.77 -16.79 -14.21
N ASN A 848 41.89 -17.41 -14.60
CA ASN A 848 43.15 -16.70 -14.84
C ASN A 848 43.56 -15.80 -13.66
N PHE A 849 43.75 -16.42 -12.50
CA PHE A 849 44.09 -15.75 -11.23
C PHE A 849 43.06 -14.71 -10.80
N LEU A 850 41.79 -15.14 -10.79
CA LEU A 850 40.63 -14.43 -10.25
C LEU A 850 40.03 -13.32 -11.12
N ARG A 851 40.29 -13.29 -12.43
CA ARG A 851 39.70 -12.30 -13.35
C ARG A 851 38.35 -12.72 -13.91
N ASP A 852 38.39 -13.85 -14.63
CA ASP A 852 37.31 -14.36 -15.47
C ASP A 852 36.49 -13.25 -16.15
N THR A 853 35.17 -13.31 -16.10
CA THR A 853 34.25 -12.37 -16.75
C THR A 853 33.81 -11.21 -15.87
N ILE A 854 34.54 -10.91 -14.77
CA ILE A 854 34.10 -9.89 -13.80
C ILE A 854 33.94 -8.52 -14.47
N VAL A 855 34.87 -8.12 -15.35
CA VAL A 855 34.83 -6.80 -16.01
C VAL A 855 33.61 -6.71 -16.94
N GLU A 856 33.37 -7.75 -17.72
CA GLU A 856 32.22 -7.87 -18.62
C GLU A 856 30.91 -7.85 -17.83
N GLY A 857 30.83 -8.59 -16.72
CA GLY A 857 29.65 -8.64 -15.86
C GLY A 857 29.33 -7.33 -15.14
N LEU A 858 30.35 -6.50 -14.84
CA LEU A 858 30.15 -5.15 -14.30
C LEU A 858 29.60 -4.17 -15.34
N GLN A 859 29.91 -4.36 -16.63
CA GLN A 859 29.43 -3.54 -17.73
C GLN A 859 28.03 -3.92 -18.23
N ASP A 860 27.56 -5.12 -17.93
CA ASP A 860 26.23 -5.59 -18.33
C ASP A 860 25.11 -4.89 -17.54
N GLU A 861 24.37 -3.97 -18.16
CA GLU A 861 23.25 -3.27 -17.50
C GLU A 861 21.91 -4.04 -17.53
N SER A 862 21.86 -5.24 -18.13
CA SER A 862 20.61 -6.01 -18.25
C SER A 862 20.12 -6.63 -16.94
N THR A 863 20.99 -6.72 -15.94
CA THR A 863 20.70 -7.24 -14.60
C THR A 863 21.53 -6.51 -13.54
N GLY A 864 20.97 -6.35 -12.34
CA GLY A 864 21.72 -5.91 -11.16
C GLY A 864 22.73 -6.94 -10.63
N ALA A 865 22.69 -8.19 -11.10
CA ALA A 865 23.58 -9.26 -10.68
C ALA A 865 24.89 -9.33 -11.47
N ILE A 866 25.78 -10.19 -10.98
CA ILE A 866 26.93 -10.75 -11.70
C ILE A 866 26.78 -12.27 -11.82
N SER A 867 27.49 -12.89 -12.78
CA SER A 867 27.39 -14.33 -13.05
C SER A 867 27.69 -15.19 -11.82
N ALA A 868 27.17 -16.41 -11.77
CA ALA A 868 27.40 -17.31 -10.63
C ALA A 868 28.90 -17.63 -10.40
N TRP A 869 29.70 -17.61 -11.46
CA TRP A 869 31.15 -17.82 -11.38
C TRP A 869 31.83 -16.58 -10.81
N ASP A 870 31.48 -15.40 -11.32
CA ASP A 870 31.98 -14.12 -10.82
C ASP A 870 31.60 -13.88 -9.36
N GLN A 871 30.43 -14.35 -8.91
CA GLN A 871 30.05 -14.33 -7.49
C GLN A 871 31.01 -15.13 -6.60
N GLN A 872 31.65 -16.18 -7.11
CA GLN A 872 32.68 -16.91 -6.35
C GLN A 872 34.02 -16.16 -6.37
N LEU A 873 34.37 -15.53 -7.49
CA LEU A 873 35.65 -14.84 -7.70
C LEU A 873 35.70 -13.47 -7.02
N THR A 874 34.63 -12.68 -7.06
CA THR A 874 34.50 -11.39 -6.38
C THR A 874 34.66 -11.51 -4.86
N LYS A 875 34.39 -12.68 -4.26
CA LYS A 875 34.70 -12.94 -2.84
C LYS A 875 36.19 -12.82 -2.54
N PHE A 876 37.08 -13.14 -3.46
CA PHE A 876 38.54 -12.94 -3.28
C PHE A 876 38.91 -11.45 -3.33
N HIS A 877 38.08 -10.64 -3.97
CA HIS A 877 38.17 -9.18 -4.01
C HIS A 877 37.40 -8.51 -2.86
N GLY A 878 36.97 -9.28 -1.85
CA GLY A 878 36.27 -8.75 -0.67
C GLY A 878 34.79 -8.44 -0.88
N ILE A 879 34.22 -8.77 -2.03
CA ILE A 879 32.87 -8.39 -2.43
C ILE A 879 31.93 -9.60 -2.37
N TYR A 880 30.72 -9.40 -1.85
CA TYR A 880 29.62 -10.36 -1.92
C TYR A 880 28.45 -9.72 -2.63
N MET A 881 28.00 -10.35 -3.70
CA MET A 881 26.64 -10.13 -4.16
C MET A 881 25.68 -10.68 -3.11
N GLN A 882 24.72 -9.86 -2.75
CA GLN A 882 23.60 -10.13 -1.87
C GLN A 882 22.35 -9.67 -2.59
N ASP A 883 21.21 -9.93 -1.98
CA ASP A 883 19.95 -9.36 -2.38
C ASP A 883 19.14 -9.08 -1.13
N ASP A 884 18.30 -8.06 -1.20
CA ASP A 884 17.41 -7.74 -0.10
C ASP A 884 16.30 -8.81 0.00
N ARG A 885 16.44 -9.65 1.01
CA ARG A 885 15.54 -10.78 1.27
C ARG A 885 14.17 -10.34 1.76
N ASP A 886 14.05 -9.15 2.34
CA ASP A 886 12.80 -8.64 2.90
C ASP A 886 11.83 -8.24 1.78
N ILE A 887 12.37 -7.84 0.62
CA ILE A 887 11.60 -7.50 -0.58
C ILE A 887 11.75 -8.52 -1.71
N ARG A 888 12.54 -9.59 -1.54
CA ARG A 888 12.78 -10.60 -2.58
C ARG A 888 11.48 -11.20 -3.09
N ASP A 889 10.64 -11.66 -2.18
CA ASP A 889 9.39 -12.32 -2.55
C ASP A 889 8.43 -11.31 -3.19
N THR A 890 8.39 -10.08 -2.67
CA THR A 890 7.68 -8.94 -3.29
C THR A 890 8.14 -8.69 -4.73
N ARG A 891 9.44 -8.56 -4.98
CA ARG A 891 9.99 -8.32 -6.32
C ARG A 891 9.76 -9.48 -7.26
N LYS A 892 9.94 -10.71 -6.76
CA LYS A 892 9.65 -11.94 -7.50
C LYS A 892 8.17 -12.00 -7.91
N SER A 893 7.25 -11.60 -7.03
CA SER A 893 5.82 -11.51 -7.34
C SER A 893 5.50 -10.46 -8.40
N GLN A 894 6.28 -9.37 -8.47
CA GLN A 894 6.19 -8.33 -9.48
C GLN A 894 6.87 -8.72 -10.81
N GLY A 895 7.40 -9.93 -10.93
CA GLY A 895 8.19 -10.37 -12.10
C GLY A 895 9.54 -9.66 -12.24
N LEU A 896 9.98 -8.95 -11.20
CA LEU A 896 11.28 -8.28 -11.14
C LEU A 896 12.34 -9.21 -10.57
N GLU A 897 13.59 -9.02 -10.99
CA GLU A 897 14.72 -9.70 -10.37
C GLU A 897 14.89 -9.28 -8.89
N PRO A 898 15.54 -10.10 -8.03
CA PRO A 898 15.90 -9.69 -6.68
C PRO A 898 16.61 -8.33 -6.67
N TYR A 899 16.42 -7.55 -5.62
CA TYR A 899 17.14 -6.28 -5.49
C TYR A 899 18.58 -6.56 -5.09
N TYR A 900 19.42 -6.76 -6.11
CA TYR A 900 20.81 -7.10 -5.90
C TYR A 900 21.58 -5.91 -5.34
N ILE A 901 22.24 -6.17 -4.22
CA ILE A 901 23.11 -5.23 -3.52
C ILE A 901 24.42 -5.95 -3.23
N PHE A 902 25.49 -5.19 -3.02
CA PHE A 902 26.80 -5.74 -2.77
C PHE A 902 27.29 -5.28 -1.40
N MET A 903 27.85 -6.23 -0.67
CA MET A 903 28.64 -5.94 0.52
C MET A 903 30.12 -5.96 0.15
N SER A 904 30.81 -4.89 0.49
CA SER A 904 32.27 -4.82 0.40
C SER A 904 32.87 -4.91 1.80
N ARG A 905 33.88 -5.75 1.96
CA ARG A 905 34.62 -5.91 3.21
C ARG A 905 36.05 -5.44 3.06
N VAL A 906 36.47 -4.56 3.95
CA VAL A 906 37.85 -4.08 4.02
C VAL A 906 38.75 -5.15 4.62
N ARG A 907 40.00 -5.19 4.19
CA ARG A 907 41.10 -5.84 4.91
C ARG A 907 41.80 -4.73 5.70
N LEU A 908 41.86 -4.89 7.02
CA LEU A 908 42.40 -3.88 7.94
C LEU A 908 43.59 -4.48 8.71
N PRO A 909 44.81 -4.42 8.16
CA PRO A 909 45.99 -5.01 8.76
C PRO A 909 46.21 -4.53 10.20
N GLY A 910 46.12 -5.46 11.16
CA GLY A 910 46.27 -5.15 12.58
C GLY A 910 45.06 -4.50 13.25
N GLY A 911 43.91 -4.43 12.57
CA GLY A 911 42.67 -3.90 13.14
C GLY A 911 42.70 -2.39 13.42
N LYS A 912 43.62 -1.66 12.79
CA LYS A 912 43.85 -0.22 13.00
C LYS A 912 43.45 0.56 11.75
N ALA A 913 42.68 1.62 11.95
CA ALA A 913 42.30 2.59 10.92
C ALA A 913 42.76 3.99 11.35
N ASN A 914 43.20 4.80 10.40
CA ASN A 914 43.49 6.22 10.63
C ASN A 914 42.22 7.08 10.42
N PRO A 915 42.24 8.37 10.79
CA PRO A 915 41.07 9.25 10.62
C PRO A 915 40.60 9.38 9.16
N ASP A 916 41.52 9.55 8.20
CA ASP A 916 41.17 9.71 6.78
C ASP A 916 40.48 8.45 6.23
N GLN A 917 40.94 7.28 6.68
CA GLN A 917 40.34 6.00 6.39
C GLN A 917 38.92 5.91 6.95
N TRP A 918 38.71 6.29 8.21
CA TRP A 918 37.36 6.31 8.79
C TRP A 918 36.42 7.24 8.01
N LEU A 919 36.88 8.47 7.73
CA LEU A 919 36.08 9.48 7.03
C LEU A 919 35.67 9.06 5.62
N ILE A 920 36.53 8.36 4.87
CA ILE A 920 36.14 7.88 3.54
C ILE A 920 35.08 6.76 3.63
N LEU A 921 35.13 5.90 4.65
CA LEU A 921 34.12 4.85 4.83
C LEU A 921 32.77 5.41 5.24
N ASP A 922 32.79 6.41 6.12
CA ASP A 922 31.61 7.16 6.57
C ASP A 922 30.92 7.83 5.37
N HIS A 923 31.68 8.62 4.58
CA HIS A 923 31.20 9.23 3.35
C HIS A 923 30.61 8.21 2.36
N LEU A 924 31.30 7.07 2.16
CA LEU A 924 30.82 6.03 1.25
C LEU A 924 29.56 5.32 1.75
N ALA A 925 29.34 5.24 3.06
CA ALA A 925 28.14 4.65 3.65
C ALA A 925 26.90 5.44 3.25
N ASP A 926 26.96 6.76 3.30
CA ASP A 926 25.87 7.63 2.88
C ASP A 926 25.75 7.74 1.36
N LYS A 927 26.88 7.82 0.66
CA LYS A 927 26.89 8.11 -0.77
C LYS A 927 26.53 6.91 -1.65
N THR A 928 27.10 5.75 -1.32
CA THR A 928 27.00 4.54 -2.17
C THR A 928 26.49 3.32 -1.42
N GLY A 929 26.54 3.35 -0.08
CA GLY A 929 26.04 2.29 0.78
C GLY A 929 24.59 2.53 1.20
N ASN A 930 24.25 2.02 2.39
CA ASN A 930 22.92 2.12 2.99
C ASN A 930 22.87 3.00 4.24
N GLY A 931 23.77 3.98 4.36
CA GLY A 931 23.88 4.87 5.53
C GLY A 931 24.47 4.22 6.78
N THR A 932 25.08 3.02 6.65
CA THR A 932 25.65 2.31 7.81
C THR A 932 27.01 1.69 7.53
N VAL A 933 27.86 1.65 8.57
CA VAL A 933 29.11 0.89 8.60
C VAL A 933 28.98 -0.25 9.62
N LYS A 934 29.43 -1.45 9.24
CA LYS A 934 29.44 -2.62 10.14
C LYS A 934 30.86 -2.98 10.57
N ILE A 935 31.18 -2.73 11.83
CA ILE A 935 32.36 -3.27 12.52
C ILE A 935 32.14 -4.77 12.76
N THR A 936 33.13 -5.59 12.41
CA THR A 936 33.00 -7.04 12.39
C THR A 936 33.76 -7.71 13.53
N THR A 937 33.38 -8.95 13.86
CA THR A 937 34.14 -9.84 14.75
C THR A 937 35.52 -10.25 14.22
N ARG A 938 35.98 -9.66 13.11
CA ARG A 938 37.34 -9.79 12.58
C ARG A 938 38.14 -8.49 12.57
N ALA A 939 37.74 -7.52 13.40
CA ALA A 939 38.38 -6.21 13.53
C ALA A 939 38.56 -5.53 12.15
N THR A 940 37.48 -5.48 11.38
CA THR A 940 37.42 -4.80 10.08
C THR A 940 36.01 -4.29 9.82
N PHE A 941 35.83 -3.51 8.75
CA PHE A 941 34.57 -2.88 8.34
C PHE A 941 33.91 -3.62 7.18
N GLN A 942 32.57 -3.54 7.14
CA GLN A 942 31.76 -3.91 5.98
C GLN A 942 30.85 -2.75 5.60
N LEU A 943 30.85 -2.43 4.31
CA LEU A 943 29.92 -1.51 3.69
C LEU A 943 28.85 -2.32 2.96
N HIS A 944 27.57 -2.07 3.24
CA HIS A 944 26.44 -2.77 2.63
C HIS A 944 25.64 -1.83 1.72
N GLY A 945 24.82 -2.40 0.84
CA GLY A 945 23.91 -1.62 0.01
C GLY A 945 24.51 -1.07 -1.29
N VAL A 946 25.78 -1.37 -1.57
CA VAL A 946 26.44 -0.88 -2.79
C VAL A 946 25.83 -1.55 -4.01
N VAL A 947 25.26 -0.78 -4.92
CA VAL A 947 24.70 -1.30 -6.18
C VAL A 947 25.79 -1.53 -7.22
N LYS A 948 25.54 -2.40 -8.21
CA LYS A 948 26.56 -2.88 -9.16
C LYS A 948 27.37 -1.76 -9.83
N HIS A 949 26.69 -0.72 -10.31
CA HIS A 949 27.33 0.39 -11.01
C HIS A 949 28.28 1.21 -10.12
N ASN A 950 28.02 1.26 -8.80
CA ASN A 950 28.87 2.00 -7.85
C ASN A 950 30.05 1.18 -7.32
N LEU A 951 30.11 -0.13 -7.57
CA LEU A 951 31.13 -1.00 -7.00
C LEU A 951 32.55 -0.51 -7.28
N LYS A 952 32.86 -0.19 -8.54
CA LYS A 952 34.21 0.21 -8.93
C LYS A 952 34.61 1.52 -8.26
N HIS A 953 33.76 2.54 -8.36
CA HIS A 953 33.89 3.79 -7.61
C HIS A 953 34.17 3.55 -6.11
N THR A 954 33.32 2.78 -5.43
CA THR A 954 33.44 2.54 -3.98
C THR A 954 34.77 1.86 -3.62
N ILE A 955 35.22 0.86 -4.39
CA ILE A 955 36.51 0.20 -4.15
C ILE A 955 37.69 1.16 -4.37
N ARG A 956 37.62 2.04 -5.37
CA ARG A 956 38.66 3.04 -5.65
C ARG A 956 38.74 4.09 -4.56
N ALA A 957 37.60 4.60 -4.12
CA ALA A 957 37.50 5.55 -3.03
C ALA A 957 38.16 5.01 -1.75
N MET A 958 37.86 3.76 -1.35
CA MET A 958 38.54 3.11 -0.22
C MET A 958 40.06 2.98 -0.45
N ASN A 959 40.50 2.62 -1.66
CA ASN A 959 41.92 2.49 -1.98
C ASN A 959 42.68 3.82 -1.97
N SER A 960 41.99 4.94 -2.18
CA SER A 960 42.61 6.28 -2.13
C SER A 960 43.22 6.59 -0.74
N THR A 961 42.69 5.97 0.32
CA THR A 961 43.19 6.08 1.71
C THR A 961 43.95 4.83 2.17
N LEU A 962 44.42 3.99 1.23
CA LEU A 962 45.14 2.74 1.49
C LEU A 962 44.32 1.64 2.17
N MET A 963 42.98 1.70 2.10
CA MET A 963 42.13 0.58 2.48
C MET A 963 41.77 -0.29 1.27
N ASP A 964 42.29 -1.51 1.25
CA ASP A 964 41.95 -2.50 0.24
C ASP A 964 40.91 -3.51 0.74
N THR A 965 40.27 -4.19 -0.21
CA THR A 965 39.29 -5.25 0.05
C THR A 965 39.80 -6.62 -0.42
N LEU A 966 40.99 -6.65 -1.01
CA LEU A 966 41.66 -7.85 -1.49
C LEU A 966 41.87 -8.83 -0.32
N ALA A 967 41.48 -10.09 -0.54
CA ALA A 967 41.57 -11.16 0.45
C ALA A 967 40.81 -10.93 1.77
N ALA A 968 39.94 -9.92 1.86
CA ALA A 968 39.04 -9.80 3.00
C ALA A 968 38.08 -11.01 3.09
N CYS A 969 37.82 -11.65 1.94
CA CYS A 969 37.04 -12.86 1.80
C CYS A 969 37.72 -13.94 0.94
N GLY A 970 36.98 -14.83 0.26
CA GLY A 970 37.58 -15.90 -0.56
C GLY A 970 38.24 -17.06 0.22
N ASP A 971 38.94 -17.93 -0.52
CA ASP A 971 39.71 -19.07 0.00
C ASP A 971 41.21 -18.72 0.11
N VAL A 972 41.44 -17.69 0.93
CA VAL A 972 42.75 -17.08 1.23
C VAL A 972 42.84 -16.78 2.72
N ASN A 973 44.01 -16.32 3.17
CA ASN A 973 44.15 -15.74 4.49
C ASN A 973 43.24 -14.51 4.63
N ARG A 974 42.45 -14.49 5.71
CA ARG A 974 41.56 -13.39 6.06
C ARG A 974 42.31 -12.34 6.88
N ASN A 975 41.62 -11.26 7.23
CA ASN A 975 42.14 -10.23 8.14
C ASN A 975 42.80 -10.85 9.38
N VAL A 976 44.01 -10.41 9.74
CA VAL A 976 44.74 -10.88 10.92
C VAL A 976 44.24 -10.09 12.14
N MET A 977 43.63 -10.79 13.10
CA MET A 977 43.14 -10.16 14.33
C MET A 977 44.21 -10.08 15.39
N LEU A 978 44.13 -9.07 16.25
CA LEU A 978 44.97 -8.95 17.44
C LEU A 978 44.21 -8.35 18.63
N SER A 979 44.65 -8.68 19.85
CA SER A 979 44.09 -8.11 21.08
C SER A 979 44.22 -6.59 21.13
N ALA A 980 43.14 -5.91 21.51
CA ALA A 980 43.17 -4.48 21.79
C ALA A 980 43.81 -4.23 23.17
N LEU A 981 44.89 -3.43 23.21
CA LEU A 981 45.63 -3.13 24.44
C LEU A 981 45.69 -1.61 24.69
N PRO A 982 44.56 -0.97 25.01
CA PRO A 982 44.49 0.49 25.18
C PRO A 982 45.33 1.01 26.37
N ALA A 983 45.77 0.13 27.28
CA ALA A 983 46.61 0.48 28.43
C ALA A 983 48.12 0.26 28.20
N ASN A 984 48.53 -0.34 27.08
CA ASN A 984 49.92 -0.71 26.81
C ASN A 984 50.26 -0.50 25.32
N ALA A 985 50.53 0.75 24.95
CA ALA A 985 50.78 1.16 23.57
C ALA A 985 52.06 0.52 22.99
N THR A 986 53.07 0.26 23.82
CA THR A 986 54.37 -0.29 23.43
C THR A 986 54.26 -1.74 22.97
N VAL A 987 53.57 -2.58 23.73
CA VAL A 987 53.31 -3.98 23.35
C VAL A 987 52.28 -4.03 22.23
N HIS A 988 51.23 -3.19 22.29
CA HIS A 988 50.23 -3.11 21.23
C HIS A 988 50.86 -2.82 19.87
N LYS A 989 51.78 -1.85 19.81
CA LYS A 989 52.49 -1.48 18.58
C LYS A 989 53.28 -2.66 18.01
N GLN A 990 54.08 -3.35 18.83
CA GLN A 990 54.86 -4.51 18.38
C GLN A 990 53.97 -5.61 17.79
N ILE A 991 52.87 -5.93 18.46
CA ILE A 991 51.91 -6.95 18.00
C ILE A 991 51.17 -6.51 16.74
N ALA A 992 50.81 -5.24 16.68
CA ALA A 992 50.16 -4.65 15.53
C ALA A 992 51.08 -4.59 14.31
N ASP A 993 52.38 -4.39 14.49
CA ASP A 993 53.38 -4.43 13.41
C ASP A 993 53.57 -5.86 12.89
N VAL A 994 53.61 -6.86 13.78
CA VAL A 994 53.62 -8.28 13.37
C VAL A 994 52.32 -8.66 12.65
N GLY A 995 51.16 -8.20 13.15
CA GLY A 995 49.86 -8.42 12.51
C GLY A 995 49.80 -7.84 11.10
N THR A 996 50.30 -6.61 10.91
CA THR A 996 50.44 -5.99 9.60
C THR A 996 51.39 -6.77 8.69
N TYR A 997 52.56 -7.17 9.20
CA TYR A 997 53.53 -7.99 8.47
C TYR A 997 52.91 -9.31 7.97
N LEU A 998 52.20 -10.04 8.83
CA LEU A 998 51.54 -11.30 8.46
C LEU A 998 50.40 -11.08 7.45
N SER A 999 49.62 -9.99 7.62
CA SER A 999 48.55 -9.64 6.69
C SER A 999 49.09 -9.34 5.28
N GLU A 1000 50.21 -8.62 5.19
CA GLU A 1000 50.88 -8.31 3.92
C GLU A 1000 51.58 -9.51 3.30
N ARG A 1001 52.27 -10.32 4.12
CA ARG A 1001 52.99 -11.51 3.64
C ARG A 1001 52.07 -12.51 2.96
N PHE A 1002 50.87 -12.69 3.50
CA PHE A 1002 49.89 -13.66 2.98
C PHE A 1002 48.83 -13.06 2.06
N LEU A 1003 49.05 -11.84 1.57
CA LEU A 1003 48.21 -11.24 0.54
C LEU A 1003 48.46 -11.94 -0.82
N PRO A 1004 47.41 -12.26 -1.58
CA PRO A 1004 47.54 -12.75 -2.96
C PRO A 1004 48.46 -11.86 -3.80
N GLN A 1005 49.21 -12.48 -4.71
CA GLN A 1005 50.15 -11.78 -5.60
C GLN A 1005 49.62 -11.55 -7.01
N THR A 1006 48.38 -11.92 -7.31
CA THR A 1006 47.69 -11.59 -8.57
C THR A 1006 47.56 -10.09 -8.81
N THR A 1007 47.68 -9.64 -10.06
CA THR A 1007 47.37 -8.26 -10.47
C THR A 1007 45.88 -8.03 -10.78
N ALA A 1008 45.04 -9.08 -10.73
CA ALA A 1008 43.61 -9.01 -11.08
C ALA A 1008 42.85 -7.90 -10.34
N TYR A 1009 43.09 -7.75 -9.03
CA TYR A 1009 42.43 -6.72 -8.22
C TYR A 1009 42.72 -5.30 -8.74
N HIS A 1010 43.96 -5.04 -9.14
CA HIS A 1010 44.36 -3.74 -9.68
C HIS A 1010 43.71 -3.47 -11.03
N GLU A 1011 43.80 -4.44 -11.94
CA GLU A 1011 43.29 -4.34 -13.31
C GLU A 1011 41.77 -4.12 -13.35
N ILE A 1012 41.02 -4.81 -12.48
CA ILE A 1012 39.56 -4.72 -12.44
C ILE A 1012 39.10 -3.42 -11.78
N TRP A 1013 39.62 -3.15 -10.57
CA TRP A 1013 39.03 -2.13 -9.70
C TRP A 1013 39.75 -0.79 -9.76
N LEU A 1014 41.06 -0.76 -10.00
CA LEU A 1014 41.88 0.43 -9.80
C LEU A 1014 42.39 1.07 -11.10
N GLU A 1015 42.41 0.34 -12.21
CA GLU A 1015 42.82 0.86 -13.53
C GLU A 1015 41.64 1.44 -14.35
N GLY A 1016 41.98 2.34 -15.29
CA GLY A 1016 41.05 2.96 -16.25
C GLY A 1016 40.23 4.11 -15.68
N PRO A 1017 39.59 4.95 -16.50
CA PRO A 1017 38.68 5.98 -16.01
C PRO A 1017 37.39 5.35 -15.47
N ASP A 1018 36.81 5.96 -14.44
CA ASP A 1018 35.44 5.71 -14.00
C ASP A 1018 34.71 7.05 -13.95
N LYS A 1019 33.50 7.12 -14.52
CA LYS A 1019 32.75 8.38 -14.66
C LYS A 1019 32.16 8.85 -13.33
N ASP A 1020 32.00 7.92 -12.38
CA ASP A 1020 31.34 8.17 -11.11
C ASP A 1020 32.37 8.54 -10.01
N ASP A 1021 33.68 8.47 -10.29
CA ASP A 1021 34.76 8.92 -9.38
C ASP A 1021 34.62 10.41 -9.03
N GLU A 1022 34.54 10.71 -7.73
CA GLU A 1022 34.42 12.09 -7.22
C GLU A 1022 35.73 12.88 -7.33
N ASP A 1023 36.86 12.18 -7.27
CA ASP A 1023 38.19 12.76 -7.45
C ASP A 1023 38.95 12.01 -8.57
N PRO A 1024 39.21 12.68 -9.71
CA PRO A 1024 39.91 12.06 -10.83
C PRO A 1024 41.37 11.71 -10.52
N SER A 1025 41.92 12.13 -9.38
CA SER A 1025 43.28 11.82 -8.95
C SER A 1025 43.41 10.47 -8.25
N TRP A 1026 42.32 9.83 -7.80
CA TRP A 1026 42.37 8.52 -7.13
C TRP A 1026 43.21 7.44 -7.83
N PRO A 1027 43.15 7.27 -9.16
CA PRO A 1027 43.99 6.29 -9.85
C PRO A 1027 45.48 6.64 -9.74
N GLU A 1028 45.82 7.93 -9.82
CA GLU A 1028 47.20 8.41 -9.66
C GLU A 1028 47.70 8.30 -8.22
N THR A 1029 46.82 8.49 -7.24
CA THR A 1029 47.13 8.35 -5.80
C THR A 1029 47.61 6.93 -5.50
N TYR A 1030 46.92 5.92 -6.03
CA TYR A 1030 47.38 4.53 -5.93
C TYR A 1030 48.74 4.35 -6.60
N GLU A 1031 48.94 4.92 -7.79
CA GLU A 1031 50.21 4.78 -8.51
C GLU A 1031 51.40 5.51 -7.87
N LYS A 1032 51.16 6.57 -7.10
CA LYS A 1032 52.24 7.37 -6.48
C LYS A 1032 52.51 7.01 -5.02
N ARG A 1033 51.69 6.15 -4.40
CA ARG A 1033 51.82 5.81 -2.98
C ARG A 1033 53.19 5.22 -2.61
N GLN A 1034 53.68 5.59 -1.45
CA GLN A 1034 54.92 5.05 -0.85
C GLN A 1034 54.63 3.93 0.17
N GLU A 1035 53.44 3.96 0.78
CA GLU A 1035 53.02 3.05 1.84
C GLU A 1035 51.80 2.21 1.40
N GLY A 1036 51.47 1.18 2.18
CA GLY A 1036 50.38 0.24 1.88
C GLY A 1036 50.83 -1.04 1.16
N PRO A 1037 49.89 -1.80 0.57
CA PRO A 1037 50.20 -3.11 0.00
C PRO A 1037 51.17 -3.03 -1.17
N ILE A 1038 52.15 -3.96 -1.20
CA ILE A 1038 53.18 -4.01 -2.26
C ILE A 1038 52.52 -4.18 -3.62
N LYS A 1039 52.83 -3.28 -4.56
CA LYS A 1039 52.39 -3.38 -5.97
C LYS A 1039 52.90 -4.68 -6.60
N LYS A 1040 51.98 -5.50 -7.07
CA LYS A 1040 52.31 -6.80 -7.67
C LYS A 1040 52.66 -6.64 -9.15
N LYS A 1041 53.51 -7.53 -9.66
CA LYS A 1041 53.97 -7.53 -11.06
C LYS A 1041 53.85 -8.93 -11.62
N LYS A 1042 53.39 -9.03 -12.88
CA LYS A 1042 53.38 -10.28 -13.63
C LYS A 1042 54.81 -10.79 -13.85
N THR A 1043 54.95 -12.11 -13.88
CA THR A 1043 56.22 -12.80 -14.08
C THR A 1043 56.28 -13.36 -15.51
N LEU A 1044 57.46 -13.32 -16.13
CA LEU A 1044 57.72 -13.96 -17.42
C LEU A 1044 57.85 -15.47 -17.23
N VAL A 1045 56.97 -16.24 -17.87
CA VAL A 1045 57.06 -17.70 -17.94
C VAL A 1045 57.59 -18.18 -19.28
N ALA A 1046 57.99 -19.45 -19.36
CA ALA A 1046 58.50 -20.06 -20.59
C ALA A 1046 57.48 -19.89 -21.74
N GLY A 1047 57.91 -19.24 -22.83
CA GLY A 1047 57.05 -18.83 -23.94
C GLY A 1047 56.84 -17.32 -24.11
N ASN A 1048 57.55 -16.47 -23.35
CA ASN A 1048 57.45 -15.00 -23.38
C ASN A 1048 56.07 -14.41 -23.01
N ALA A 1049 55.21 -15.20 -22.37
CA ALA A 1049 53.93 -14.72 -21.84
C ALA A 1049 54.12 -14.12 -20.44
N LEU A 1050 53.58 -12.91 -20.22
CA LEU A 1050 53.50 -12.28 -18.91
C LEU A 1050 52.27 -12.86 -18.19
N VAL A 1051 52.47 -13.62 -17.11
CA VAL A 1051 51.36 -14.22 -16.34
C VAL A 1051 51.50 -13.91 -14.85
N ASP A 1052 50.39 -13.93 -14.13
CA ASP A 1052 50.44 -13.90 -12.67
C ASP A 1052 51.03 -15.20 -12.11
N ALA A 1053 51.66 -15.08 -10.94
CA ALA A 1053 52.18 -16.21 -10.20
C ALA A 1053 51.79 -16.06 -8.73
N GLU A 1054 51.21 -17.12 -8.16
CA GLU A 1054 50.82 -17.19 -6.76
C GLU A 1054 51.76 -18.15 -6.02
N PRO A 1055 52.87 -17.68 -5.42
CA PRO A 1055 53.93 -18.56 -4.90
C PRO A 1055 53.48 -19.42 -3.71
N VAL A 1056 52.62 -18.88 -2.85
CA VAL A 1056 52.06 -19.61 -1.70
C VAL A 1056 50.74 -20.28 -2.07
N TYR A 1057 49.83 -19.55 -2.72
CA TYR A 1057 48.47 -20.01 -2.99
C TYR A 1057 48.37 -20.99 -4.17
N GLY A 1058 49.24 -20.89 -5.17
CA GLY A 1058 49.10 -21.60 -6.42
C GLY A 1058 47.85 -21.20 -7.22
N PRO A 1059 47.59 -21.84 -8.37
CA PRO A 1059 46.46 -21.50 -9.25
C PRO A 1059 45.09 -21.80 -8.61
N THR A 1060 45.05 -22.68 -7.62
CA THR A 1060 43.82 -23.12 -6.95
C THR A 1060 43.62 -22.45 -5.58
N TYR A 1061 44.51 -21.56 -5.14
CA TYR A 1061 44.46 -20.98 -3.79
C TYR A 1061 44.32 -22.04 -2.68
N LEU A 1062 43.85 -21.67 -1.49
CA LEU A 1062 43.58 -22.65 -0.43
C LEU A 1062 42.26 -23.41 -0.69
N PRO A 1063 42.07 -24.59 -0.07
CA PRO A 1063 40.78 -25.30 -0.12
C PRO A 1063 39.64 -24.48 0.51
N ARG A 1064 39.96 -23.66 1.52
CA ARG A 1064 39.00 -22.82 2.23
C ARG A 1064 39.68 -21.61 2.90
N LYS A 1065 38.87 -20.68 3.42
CA LYS A 1065 39.29 -19.54 4.24
C LYS A 1065 40.29 -19.96 5.34
N PHE A 1066 41.31 -19.14 5.55
CA PHE A 1066 42.34 -19.32 6.58
C PHE A 1066 42.34 -18.09 7.49
N LYS A 1067 42.43 -18.29 8.81
CA LYS A 1067 42.28 -17.23 9.81
C LYS A 1067 43.43 -17.25 10.80
N ILE A 1068 44.00 -16.07 11.04
CA ILE A 1068 45.04 -15.85 12.04
C ILE A 1068 44.50 -14.90 13.11
N ASN A 1069 44.66 -15.27 14.37
CA ASN A 1069 44.36 -14.43 15.52
C ASN A 1069 45.59 -14.36 16.45
N ILE A 1070 45.91 -13.18 16.97
CA ILE A 1070 47.02 -12.94 17.89
C ILE A 1070 46.45 -12.44 19.22
N THR A 1071 46.76 -13.12 20.31
CA THR A 1071 46.32 -12.70 21.64
C THR A 1071 47.49 -12.30 22.50
N VAL A 1072 47.28 -11.33 23.38
CA VAL A 1072 48.29 -10.90 24.35
C VAL A 1072 47.79 -11.18 25.76
N PRO A 1073 48.39 -12.16 26.46
CA PRO A 1073 48.09 -12.43 27.85
C PRO A 1073 48.15 -11.17 28.73
N PRO A 1074 47.23 -11.01 29.71
CA PRO A 1074 46.26 -12.01 30.16
C PRO A 1074 44.92 -12.01 29.39
N PHE A 1075 44.81 -11.28 28.28
CA PHE A 1075 43.56 -11.09 27.55
C PHE A 1075 43.44 -12.06 26.36
N ASN A 1076 42.20 -12.47 26.08
CA ASN A 1076 41.80 -13.30 24.93
C ASN A 1076 40.45 -12.84 24.33
N ASP A 1077 40.34 -11.54 24.16
CA ASP A 1077 39.27 -10.83 23.44
C ASP A 1077 39.12 -11.30 21.97
N VAL A 1078 40.21 -11.75 21.33
CA VAL A 1078 40.18 -12.26 19.95
C VAL A 1078 39.76 -13.73 19.80
N ASP A 1079 39.60 -14.46 20.90
CA ASP A 1079 39.41 -15.91 20.92
C ASP A 1079 40.44 -16.67 20.04
N VAL A 1080 41.68 -16.73 20.54
CA VAL A 1080 42.84 -17.29 19.82
C VAL A 1080 42.64 -18.75 19.42
N TRP A 1081 41.88 -19.53 20.19
CA TRP A 1081 41.72 -20.97 19.99
C TRP A 1081 40.78 -21.34 18.85
N SER A 1082 39.91 -20.43 18.39
CA SER A 1082 38.91 -20.73 17.36
C SER A 1082 39.34 -20.39 15.93
N SER A 1083 40.62 -20.06 15.74
CA SER A 1083 41.23 -19.67 14.46
C SER A 1083 42.10 -20.79 13.85
N ASP A 1084 42.34 -20.73 12.53
CA ASP A 1084 43.17 -21.75 11.87
C ASP A 1084 44.61 -21.70 12.43
N VAL A 1085 45.11 -20.49 12.69
CA VAL A 1085 46.33 -20.25 13.45
C VAL A 1085 46.07 -19.26 14.59
N GLY A 1086 46.25 -19.73 15.82
CA GLY A 1086 46.25 -18.91 17.01
C GLY A 1086 47.66 -18.62 17.48
N LEU A 1087 48.00 -17.35 17.73
CA LEU A 1087 49.29 -16.94 18.27
C LEU A 1087 49.09 -16.33 19.66
N ILE A 1088 49.69 -16.93 20.69
CA ILE A 1088 49.74 -16.35 22.03
C ILE A 1088 51.09 -15.66 22.20
N ALA A 1089 51.08 -14.33 22.33
CA ALA A 1089 52.29 -13.52 22.46
C ALA A 1089 53.03 -13.81 23.77
N ILE A 1090 54.35 -13.93 23.69
CA ILE A 1090 55.24 -14.12 24.83
C ILE A 1090 56.06 -12.84 25.03
N ILE A 1091 55.68 -12.07 26.04
CA ILE A 1091 56.28 -10.78 26.38
C ILE A 1091 57.28 -10.98 27.52
N ASP A 1092 58.48 -10.44 27.35
CA ASP A 1092 59.45 -10.34 28.44
C ASP A 1092 59.01 -9.21 29.39
N GLU A 1093 58.52 -9.56 30.58
CA GLU A 1093 57.92 -8.59 31.52
C GLU A 1093 58.84 -7.40 31.85
N PRO A 1094 60.15 -7.57 32.12
CA PRO A 1094 61.03 -6.45 32.47
C PRO A 1094 61.26 -5.47 31.32
N THR A 1095 61.34 -5.95 30.09
CA THR A 1095 61.65 -5.11 28.91
C THR A 1095 60.42 -4.70 28.11
N GLN A 1096 59.26 -5.34 28.36
CA GLN A 1096 58.04 -5.20 27.56
C GLN A 1096 58.27 -5.51 26.06
N THR A 1097 59.21 -6.40 25.77
CA THR A 1097 59.54 -6.80 24.39
C THR A 1097 58.88 -8.12 24.02
N LEU A 1098 58.39 -8.21 22.79
CA LEU A 1098 57.87 -9.44 22.21
C LEU A 1098 59.03 -10.37 21.82
N THR A 1099 59.11 -11.54 22.45
CA THR A 1099 60.16 -12.53 22.18
C THR A 1099 59.75 -13.56 21.11
N GLY A 1100 58.45 -13.92 21.09
CA GLY A 1100 57.89 -14.90 20.18
C GLY A 1100 56.45 -15.26 20.54
N PHE A 1101 55.99 -16.40 20.04
CA PHE A 1101 54.61 -16.85 20.17
C PHE A 1101 54.52 -18.33 20.50
N ASN A 1102 53.57 -18.71 21.34
CA ASN A 1102 53.04 -20.08 21.32
C ASN A 1102 52.04 -20.20 20.18
N LEU A 1103 52.29 -21.14 19.27
CA LEU A 1103 51.52 -21.33 18.04
C LEU A 1103 50.52 -22.49 18.20
N TYR A 1104 49.25 -22.18 17.94
CA TYR A 1104 48.12 -23.11 17.92
C TYR A 1104 47.64 -23.30 16.48
N VAL A 1105 47.31 -24.54 16.09
CA VAL A 1105 46.86 -24.88 14.73
C VAL A 1105 45.56 -25.67 14.73
N GLY A 1106 44.67 -25.35 13.78
CA GLY A 1106 43.48 -26.15 13.50
C GLY A 1106 42.27 -25.80 14.36
N GLY A 1107 42.11 -24.54 14.77
CA GLY A 1107 40.87 -24.07 15.38
C GLY A 1107 39.79 -23.76 14.34
N GLY A 1108 38.52 -23.83 14.74
CA GLY A 1108 37.42 -23.38 13.90
C GLY A 1108 36.01 -23.76 14.35
N MET A 1109 35.13 -22.77 14.39
CA MET A 1109 33.74 -22.93 14.86
C MET A 1109 32.78 -23.61 13.88
N GLY A 1110 33.03 -23.51 12.56
CA GLY A 1110 32.02 -23.86 11.55
C GLY A 1110 31.63 -25.34 11.57
N SER A 1111 30.36 -25.63 11.86
CA SER A 1111 29.77 -26.97 11.88
C SER A 1111 28.44 -26.95 11.13
N THR A 1112 27.98 -28.12 10.70
CA THR A 1112 26.65 -28.31 10.11
C THR A 1112 25.80 -29.09 11.11
N HIS A 1113 24.61 -28.58 11.42
CA HIS A 1113 23.68 -29.25 12.33
C HIS A 1113 23.43 -30.70 11.87
N ASN A 1114 23.47 -31.65 12.81
CA ASN A 1114 23.25 -33.09 12.61
C ASN A 1114 24.27 -33.82 11.72
N ASN A 1115 25.28 -33.14 11.18
CA ASN A 1115 26.38 -33.80 10.49
C ASN A 1115 27.57 -34.00 11.44
N LYS A 1116 27.68 -35.20 12.01
CA LYS A 1116 28.78 -35.57 12.93
C LYS A 1116 30.17 -35.52 12.27
N LYS A 1117 30.25 -35.54 10.93
CA LYS A 1117 31.50 -35.35 10.19
C LYS A 1117 31.98 -33.88 10.24
N THR A 1118 31.17 -32.96 10.75
CA THR A 1118 31.53 -31.54 10.93
C THR A 1118 31.34 -31.08 12.37
N TYR A 1119 32.35 -30.47 12.98
CA TYR A 1119 32.35 -30.17 14.43
C TYR A 1119 33.22 -28.95 14.76
N PRO A 1120 32.88 -28.12 15.77
CA PRO A 1120 33.79 -27.08 16.24
C PRO A 1120 35.05 -27.71 16.86
N ARG A 1121 36.20 -27.07 16.70
CA ARG A 1121 37.49 -27.57 17.20
C ARG A 1121 38.32 -26.41 17.75
N THR A 1122 38.96 -26.61 18.90
CA THR A 1122 40.00 -25.69 19.41
C THR A 1122 41.33 -25.97 18.71
N GLY A 1123 42.17 -24.95 18.54
CA GLY A 1123 43.52 -25.12 18.03
C GLY A 1123 44.34 -26.07 18.92
N SER A 1124 45.25 -26.82 18.33
CA SER A 1124 46.21 -27.67 19.02
C SER A 1124 47.54 -26.94 19.17
N LEU A 1125 48.11 -26.93 20.37
CA LEU A 1125 49.39 -26.30 20.66
C LEU A 1125 50.52 -27.06 19.95
N PHE A 1126 51.23 -26.39 19.05
CA PHE A 1126 52.40 -26.96 18.37
C PHE A 1126 53.69 -26.69 19.15
N GLY A 1127 53.81 -25.52 19.76
CA GLY A 1127 54.97 -25.12 20.56
C GLY A 1127 55.30 -23.64 20.39
N TYR A 1128 56.48 -23.25 20.84
CA TYR A 1128 56.99 -21.89 20.71
C TYR A 1128 57.68 -21.64 19.36
N VAL A 1129 57.51 -20.43 18.83
CA VAL A 1129 58.19 -19.92 17.63
C VAL A 1129 58.67 -18.48 17.88
N SER A 1130 59.88 -18.15 17.45
CA SER A 1130 60.43 -16.79 17.57
C SER A 1130 59.71 -15.80 16.64
N VAL A 1131 59.81 -14.49 16.94
CA VAL A 1131 59.23 -13.44 16.08
C VAL A 1131 59.78 -13.49 14.64
N ALA A 1132 61.07 -13.80 14.48
CA ALA A 1132 61.71 -13.88 13.17
C ALA A 1132 61.16 -15.04 12.31
N ASP A 1133 60.74 -16.11 12.97
CA ASP A 1133 60.37 -17.37 12.33
C ASP A 1133 58.86 -17.56 12.14
N VAL A 1134 58.03 -16.77 12.82
CA VAL A 1134 56.57 -16.96 12.85
C VAL A 1134 55.93 -16.91 11.45
N GLY A 1135 56.42 -16.02 10.58
CA GLY A 1135 55.93 -15.92 9.20
C GLY A 1135 56.20 -17.17 8.37
N ASP A 1136 57.41 -17.74 8.50
CA ASP A 1136 57.79 -18.95 7.78
C ASP A 1136 57.04 -20.18 8.30
N ALA A 1137 56.90 -20.31 9.62
CA ALA A 1137 56.14 -21.39 10.24
C ALA A 1137 54.67 -21.39 9.75
N ILE A 1138 54.01 -20.22 9.73
CA ILE A 1138 52.62 -20.10 9.25
C ILE A 1138 52.51 -20.37 7.75
N GLU A 1139 53.48 -19.91 6.95
CA GLU A 1139 53.52 -20.24 5.52
C GLU A 1139 53.54 -21.75 5.31
N LYS A 1140 54.32 -22.49 6.10
CA LYS A 1140 54.37 -23.95 5.99
C LYS A 1140 53.08 -24.61 6.47
N VAL A 1141 52.44 -24.08 7.52
CA VAL A 1141 51.07 -24.50 7.90
C VAL A 1141 50.10 -24.30 6.73
N MET A 1142 50.16 -23.17 6.03
CA MET A 1142 49.32 -22.89 4.86
C MET A 1142 49.63 -23.82 3.69
N ILE A 1143 50.90 -24.14 3.42
CA ILE A 1143 51.31 -25.06 2.35
C ILE A 1143 50.81 -26.48 2.63
N VAL A 1144 50.97 -26.99 3.87
CA VAL A 1144 50.41 -28.30 4.24
C VAL A 1144 48.89 -28.30 4.06
N GLN A 1145 48.19 -27.22 4.44
CA GLN A 1145 46.75 -27.10 4.21
C GLN A 1145 46.39 -27.06 2.72
N ARG A 1146 47.18 -26.35 1.91
CA ARG A 1146 46.97 -26.24 0.47
C ARG A 1146 47.06 -27.59 -0.22
N ASP A 1147 48.02 -28.40 0.20
CA ASP A 1147 48.41 -29.65 -0.46
C ASP A 1147 47.66 -30.87 0.08
N HIS A 1148 47.23 -30.84 1.35
CA HIS A 1148 46.56 -31.96 2.02
C HIS A 1148 45.10 -31.70 2.41
N GLY A 1149 44.63 -30.45 2.38
CA GLY A 1149 43.25 -30.16 2.73
C GLY A 1149 42.25 -30.65 1.67
N ASP A 1150 41.10 -31.14 2.13
CA ASP A 1150 40.07 -31.67 1.24
C ASP A 1150 39.52 -30.60 0.28
N ARG A 1151 39.58 -30.87 -1.01
CA ARG A 1151 39.04 -30.02 -2.10
C ARG A 1151 37.80 -30.62 -2.75
N THR A 1152 37.43 -31.85 -2.39
CA THR A 1152 36.25 -32.56 -2.87
C THR A 1152 35.02 -32.19 -2.05
N ASN A 1153 35.15 -32.10 -0.73
CA ASN A 1153 34.07 -31.70 0.16
C ASN A 1153 34.40 -30.40 0.91
N ARG A 1154 33.79 -29.30 0.46
CA ARG A 1154 34.00 -27.98 1.05
C ARG A 1154 33.59 -27.86 2.53
N LYS A 1155 32.69 -28.73 3.02
CA LYS A 1155 32.31 -28.77 4.46
C LYS A 1155 33.42 -29.37 5.33
N HIS A 1156 34.31 -30.18 4.74
CA HIS A 1156 35.49 -30.80 5.35
C HIS A 1156 36.81 -30.10 4.95
N ALA A 1157 36.75 -29.01 4.17
CA ALA A 1157 37.94 -28.34 3.61
C ALA A 1157 38.71 -27.38 4.55
N ARG A 1158 38.28 -27.22 5.81
CA ARG A 1158 38.95 -26.32 6.77
C ARG A 1158 40.12 -27.04 7.44
N LEU A 1159 41.17 -26.28 7.80
CA LEU A 1159 42.41 -26.79 8.39
C LEU A 1159 42.19 -27.73 9.58
N LYS A 1160 41.20 -27.44 10.43
CA LYS A 1160 40.86 -28.28 11.57
C LYS A 1160 40.67 -29.77 11.23
N TYR A 1161 40.09 -30.07 10.07
CA TYR A 1161 39.86 -31.44 9.63
C TYR A 1161 41.14 -32.06 9.10
N THR A 1162 41.92 -31.32 8.30
CA THR A 1162 43.23 -31.78 7.83
C THR A 1162 44.16 -32.14 8.99
N VAL A 1163 44.13 -31.37 10.09
CA VAL A 1163 44.90 -31.67 11.30
C VAL A 1163 44.42 -32.97 11.95
N ASP A 1164 43.11 -33.23 11.99
CA ASP A 1164 42.58 -34.46 12.57
C ASP A 1164 42.82 -35.68 11.66
N ASP A 1165 42.64 -35.53 10.35
CA ASP A 1165 42.87 -36.57 9.33
C ASP A 1165 44.34 -37.01 9.28
N LEU A 1166 45.28 -36.07 9.43
CA LEU A 1166 46.72 -36.34 9.50
C LEU A 1166 47.22 -36.62 10.92
N THR A 1167 46.36 -36.53 11.92
CA THR A 1167 46.68 -36.43 13.36
C THR A 1167 47.50 -35.19 13.71
N ILE A 1168 47.38 -34.72 14.96
CA ILE A 1168 48.08 -33.52 15.45
C ILE A 1168 49.60 -33.64 15.24
N GLU A 1169 50.19 -34.75 15.66
CA GLU A 1169 51.64 -34.99 15.53
C GLU A 1169 52.06 -35.16 14.06
N GLY A 1170 51.26 -35.87 13.24
CA GLY A 1170 51.56 -36.04 11.82
C GLY A 1170 51.49 -34.75 11.02
N TYR A 1171 50.51 -33.87 11.32
CA TYR A 1171 50.44 -32.54 10.73
C TYR A 1171 51.63 -31.68 11.16
N LYS A 1172 51.93 -31.65 12.47
CA LYS A 1172 53.06 -30.90 13.03
C LYS A 1172 54.38 -31.32 12.37
N GLN A 1173 54.63 -32.63 12.25
CA GLN A 1173 55.84 -33.15 11.61
C GLN A 1173 55.99 -32.68 10.16
N LYS A 1174 54.91 -32.71 9.36
CA LYS A 1174 54.94 -32.20 7.97
C LYS A 1174 55.29 -30.71 7.89
N VAL A 1175 54.78 -29.92 8.82
CA VAL A 1175 55.11 -28.49 8.92
C VAL A 1175 56.60 -28.32 9.25
N GLU A 1176 57.12 -29.05 10.24
CA GLU A 1176 58.54 -29.01 10.62
C GLU A 1176 59.47 -29.47 9.49
N GLU A 1177 59.07 -30.49 8.73
CA GLU A 1177 59.82 -31.00 7.57
C GLU A 1177 59.91 -29.95 6.45
N LEU A 1178 58.81 -29.26 6.12
CA LEU A 1178 58.81 -28.18 5.13
C LEU A 1178 59.51 -26.91 5.61
N TRP A 1179 59.49 -26.66 6.92
CA TRP A 1179 60.12 -25.49 7.51
C TRP A 1179 61.62 -25.69 7.74
N GLY A 1180 62.07 -26.93 7.91
CA GLY A 1180 63.46 -27.27 8.22
C GLY A 1180 63.86 -26.99 9.67
N LYS A 1181 62.89 -26.68 10.54
CA LYS A 1181 63.06 -26.40 11.97
C LYS A 1181 61.96 -27.12 12.77
N LYS A 1182 62.21 -27.35 14.06
CA LYS A 1182 61.22 -27.88 15.00
C LYS A 1182 60.65 -26.80 15.88
N PHE A 1183 59.40 -26.97 16.32
CA PHE A 1183 58.82 -26.11 17.33
C PHE A 1183 59.52 -26.32 18.69
N GLU A 1184 59.80 -25.22 19.38
CA GLU A 1184 60.36 -25.28 20.73
C GLU A 1184 59.28 -25.65 21.77
N PRO A 1185 59.66 -26.10 22.97
CA PRO A 1185 58.71 -26.26 24.07
C PRO A 1185 57.93 -24.97 24.31
N ALA A 1186 56.61 -25.09 24.51
CA ALA A 1186 55.76 -23.93 24.72
C ALA A 1186 56.19 -23.11 25.94
N ALA A 1187 56.23 -21.80 25.79
CA ALA A 1187 56.50 -20.88 26.89
C ALA A 1187 55.30 -20.80 27.85
N ALA A 1188 55.54 -20.47 29.12
CA ALA A 1188 54.46 -20.29 30.10
C ALA A 1188 53.63 -19.03 29.77
N TYR A 1189 52.31 -19.11 29.95
CA TYR A 1189 51.39 -17.98 29.82
C TYR A 1189 50.15 -18.21 30.69
N GLU A 1190 49.41 -17.14 30.98
CA GLU A 1190 48.15 -17.20 31.73
C GLU A 1190 47.11 -16.28 31.08
N ILE A 1191 45.94 -16.80 30.73
CA ILE A 1191 44.79 -16.00 30.27
C ILE A 1191 43.83 -15.83 31.44
N LYS A 1192 43.51 -14.59 31.80
CA LYS A 1192 42.60 -14.24 32.90
C LYS A 1192 41.25 -13.73 32.43
N SER A 1193 41.14 -13.33 31.16
CA SER A 1193 39.95 -12.68 30.62
C SER A 1193 39.77 -12.95 29.13
N ASN A 1194 38.52 -12.99 28.69
CA ASN A 1194 38.10 -13.13 27.30
C ASN A 1194 37.01 -12.10 26.93
N ILE A 1195 36.94 -10.99 27.66
CA ILE A 1195 35.96 -9.91 27.45
C ILE A 1195 36.62 -8.67 26.85
N ASP A 1196 35.82 -7.82 26.23
CA ASP A 1196 36.20 -6.47 25.84
C ASP A 1196 36.24 -5.53 27.06
N TYR A 1197 37.17 -4.57 27.05
CA TYR A 1197 37.31 -3.56 28.11
C TYR A 1197 36.82 -2.20 27.61
N PHE A 1198 35.60 -1.85 27.97
CA PHE A 1198 34.94 -0.60 27.58
C PHE A 1198 35.34 0.60 28.43
N GLY A 1199 35.24 1.80 27.85
CA GLY A 1199 35.45 3.06 28.54
C GLY A 1199 36.84 3.68 28.36
N TRP A 1200 37.12 4.68 29.19
CA TRP A 1200 38.34 5.47 29.13
C TRP A 1200 39.52 4.78 29.83
N VAL A 1201 40.65 4.72 29.15
CA VAL A 1201 41.92 4.22 29.66
C VAL A 1201 43.03 5.18 29.25
N LYS A 1202 44.02 5.38 30.13
CA LYS A 1202 45.22 6.14 29.83
C LYS A 1202 46.40 5.19 29.66
N ASP A 1203 47.15 5.34 28.56
CA ASP A 1203 48.32 4.51 28.29
C ASP A 1203 49.60 5.05 28.95
N GLU A 1204 50.69 4.30 28.82
CA GLU A 1204 52.01 4.65 29.36
C GLU A 1204 52.67 5.86 28.66
N THR A 1205 52.18 6.26 27.50
CA THR A 1205 52.63 7.47 26.77
C THR A 1205 51.88 8.73 27.21
N GLY A 1206 50.81 8.56 28.00
CA GLY A 1206 49.99 9.63 28.53
C GLY A 1206 48.78 9.99 27.65
N LEU A 1207 48.49 9.21 26.60
CA LEU A 1207 47.33 9.39 25.73
C LEU A 1207 46.10 8.68 26.32
N ASN A 1208 44.91 9.24 26.07
CA ASN A 1208 43.64 8.66 26.48
C ASN A 1208 43.01 7.89 25.31
N HIS A 1209 42.54 6.70 25.58
CA HIS A 1209 41.84 5.82 24.65
C HIS A 1209 40.43 5.55 25.17
N PHE A 1210 39.45 5.54 24.27
CA PHE A 1210 38.06 5.22 24.60
C PHE A 1210 37.60 4.01 23.79
N THR A 1211 37.28 2.92 24.49
CA THR A 1211 36.69 1.74 23.86
C THR A 1211 35.16 1.85 23.94
N ALA A 1212 34.53 2.17 22.82
CA ALA A 1212 33.07 2.30 22.73
C ALA A 1212 32.37 0.93 22.66
N PHE A 1213 31.25 0.79 23.36
CA PHE A 1213 30.32 -0.32 23.12
C PHE A 1213 29.44 0.06 21.93
N ILE A 1214 29.51 -0.74 20.86
CA ILE A 1214 28.71 -0.54 19.66
C ILE A 1214 27.86 -1.79 19.48
N GLU A 1215 26.56 -1.64 19.74
CA GLU A 1215 25.64 -2.77 19.68
C GLU A 1215 25.66 -3.38 18.27
N ASN A 1216 25.85 -4.70 18.21
CA ASN A 1216 26.00 -5.42 16.96
C ASN A 1216 27.08 -4.85 16.03
N GLY A 1217 28.02 -4.02 16.50
CA GLY A 1217 29.00 -3.31 15.67
C GLY A 1217 28.39 -2.49 14.53
N ARG A 1218 27.14 -2.00 14.66
CA ARG A 1218 26.49 -1.17 13.64
C ARG A 1218 26.69 0.30 13.99
N VAL A 1219 27.20 1.07 13.05
CA VAL A 1219 27.37 2.53 13.14
C VAL A 1219 26.47 3.17 12.11
N GLU A 1220 25.66 4.13 12.53
CA GLU A 1220 24.75 4.94 11.70
C GLU A 1220 24.76 6.37 12.22
N ASP A 1221 24.50 7.33 11.34
CA ASP A 1221 24.37 8.74 11.70
C ASP A 1221 22.89 9.12 11.85
N THR A 1222 22.30 8.79 13.01
CA THR A 1222 20.91 9.14 13.34
C THR A 1222 20.82 10.01 14.60
N VAL A 1223 19.98 11.05 14.53
CA VAL A 1223 19.83 12.06 15.60
C VAL A 1223 19.16 11.49 16.86
N GLU A 1224 18.56 10.30 16.75
CA GLU A 1224 17.66 9.71 17.74
C GLU A 1224 18.36 8.70 18.66
N LEU A 1225 19.59 8.27 18.33
CA LEU A 1225 20.38 7.33 19.13
C LEU A 1225 21.53 8.05 19.86
N PRO A 1226 21.95 7.58 21.05
CA PRO A 1226 23.07 8.20 21.75
C PRO A 1226 24.37 8.01 20.95
N GLN A 1227 25.03 9.13 20.64
CA GLN A 1227 26.36 9.22 20.01
C GLN A 1227 27.45 8.52 20.81
#